data_AF-A0A7S3TJH0-F1
#
_entry.id   AF-A0A7S3TJH0-F1
#
_cell.length_a   1.000
_cell.length_b   1.000
_cell.length_c   1.000
_cell.angle_alpha   90.00
_cell.angle_beta   90.00
_cell.angle_gamma   90.00
#
_symmetry.space_group_name_H-M   'P 1'
#
loop_
_entity.id
_entity.type
_entity.pdbx_description
1 polymer ?
#
loop_
_entity_poly.entity_id
_entity_poly.type
_entity_poly.pdbx_seq_one_letter_code
_entity_poly.pdbx_strand_id
1 'polypeptide(L)'
;MHYAFYEVTSDCRAASIDEWADYQLSQTAAGRTVQGNIAAFVALREEQASLGHTLRLILSLGGWTKSTHFSSCSKTHANRQALVSSAVALLDRTGFDGLDLDWEYPVCCGLDSNGVDPADWENYVLLLQMLRGALDVAHPTEHKELSIAMGMSPAVTGIAPKAALADVLDCIYLMTYDYNGDWNEFTGHLAPLYPDPAYPGDPDFHISWGVAEWTAAVPASKLAMGMPSYGRSWYGTTELFGSGATPGPGTYWEPPNGGEQLGILRYDEIISSRFAGFTRSWSDTAKVPYLHGYRNGRPAFITYDDPESIAIKARYGSAAGLAGLMFWEASEDSASVLLLRAIEAWNEGSVLPPPATLPPPLPPPASLPDGGDASPPPPPVSLSPPPPAALPDGGDEGGAAALVLALSSMSPYQFRKLKTTASASCNIESPTGACWEDSEQYFWADMVGALEKMATRGVAGRTFFASAAGSSDYAVGLANLAAFLAQTMQETIQYDACDENNWSEQSALDMVSAKGGSPGEIYPASAACGQLGQSYQSYSCPAGGVLDPDTGETVPPEEVQCAVDPDMVVVAQTSAQWYGAPPPLFCAPRTAVPEAPRWDVSGWCPTQGTSWNQAEEWAAPFGSMARGSIHFGPAASTASVPAEVLASTPDYPSYVVGSVDQGTGDACLLDGTCCLDKDNQRAGSWRSCAGGCENSALPELNVGSEARTDVEGCCWWGRGAIQTTGVCNFGKLNYFAGKKAAQRGKDALFPDVDFCANPGAICQPEYPELRWFSGLFYWLNDVQPYDVRGERYLDVLRAWVDNGMDPSDHSLVDFASGVVNRGCHDAPFEGIGGADPCGNGEIHAWEERRMNFKHIWGVLSPLLPTRRRSLLLQ
;
A
#
# COMPACT_ATOMS: atom_id res chain seq x y z
N MET A 1 15.38 -26.90 12.30
CA MET A 1 15.17 -26.62 13.74
C MET A 1 14.93 -25.14 13.85
N HIS A 2 13.79 -24.75 14.39
CA HIS A 2 13.40 -23.35 14.55
C HIS A 2 13.88 -22.84 15.91
N TYR A 3 14.49 -21.67 15.94
CA TYR A 3 14.79 -20.93 17.16
C TYR A 3 13.72 -19.86 17.35
N ALA A 4 12.91 -20.03 18.38
CA ALA A 4 11.71 -19.26 18.67
C ALA A 4 11.91 -18.47 19.99
N PHE A 5 11.58 -17.18 20.09
CA PHE A 5 11.12 -16.26 19.04
C PHE A 5 11.97 -15.00 19.00
N TYR A 6 12.03 -14.42 17.80
CA TYR A 6 12.38 -13.02 17.58
C TYR A 6 11.09 -12.22 17.38
N GLU A 7 11.08 -10.93 17.72
CA GLU A 7 9.88 -10.10 17.55
C GLU A 7 9.96 -9.18 16.34
N VAL A 8 8.79 -8.85 15.78
CA VAL A 8 8.62 -7.72 14.87
C VAL A 8 8.28 -6.48 15.70
N THR A 9 9.17 -5.49 15.71
CA THR A 9 8.99 -4.24 16.46
C THR A 9 7.99 -3.30 15.79
N SER A 10 7.54 -2.27 16.53
CA SER A 10 6.64 -1.24 16.01
C SER A 10 7.27 -0.30 14.97
N ASP A 11 8.61 -0.24 14.87
CA ASP A 11 9.35 0.39 13.76
C ASP A 11 9.70 -0.62 12.64
N CYS A 12 9.02 -1.76 12.63
CA CYS A 12 9.10 -2.82 11.64
C CYS A 12 10.51 -3.39 11.46
N ARG A 13 11.11 -3.87 12.56
CA ARG A 13 12.39 -4.57 12.58
C ARG A 13 12.25 -5.96 13.21
N ALA A 14 13.02 -6.92 12.69
CA ALA A 14 13.28 -8.18 13.37
C ALA A 14 14.28 -7.96 14.52
N ALA A 15 13.86 -8.21 15.76
CA ALA A 15 14.64 -7.93 16.96
C ALA A 15 14.67 -9.11 17.95
N SER A 16 15.76 -9.21 18.72
CA SER A 16 15.90 -10.20 19.79
C SER A 16 15.07 -9.77 21.00
N ILE A 17 14.27 -10.69 21.54
CA ILE A 17 13.46 -10.46 22.75
C ILE A 17 14.35 -10.48 24.01
N ASP A 18 15.44 -11.26 23.98
CA ASP A 18 16.43 -11.39 25.07
C ASP A 18 17.84 -11.50 24.48
N GLU A 19 18.51 -10.35 24.29
CA GLU A 19 19.89 -10.31 23.82
C GLU A 19 20.87 -11.00 24.80
N TRP A 20 20.53 -11.14 26.08
CA TRP A 20 21.37 -11.83 27.03
C TRP A 20 21.36 -13.34 26.75
N ALA A 21 20.18 -13.95 26.64
CA ALA A 21 20.04 -15.35 26.25
C ALA A 21 20.61 -15.63 24.85
N ASP A 22 20.36 -14.75 23.88
CA ASP A 22 20.73 -14.98 22.48
C ASP A 22 22.22 -14.83 22.19
N TYR A 23 22.90 -13.86 22.83
CA TYR A 23 24.26 -13.44 22.46
C TYR A 23 25.28 -13.33 23.61
N GLN A 24 24.86 -13.26 24.88
CA GLN A 24 25.75 -12.91 26.00
C GLN A 24 25.89 -14.02 27.07
N LEU A 25 24.97 -14.99 27.09
CA LEU A 25 24.97 -16.10 28.04
C LEU A 25 26.15 -17.05 27.80
N SER A 26 27.18 -16.97 28.66
CA SER A 26 28.33 -17.88 28.61
C SER A 26 27.92 -19.31 28.97
N GLN A 27 27.90 -20.21 28.00
CA GLN A 27 27.49 -21.61 28.17
C GLN A 27 28.41 -22.59 27.42
N THR A 28 28.13 -23.89 27.47
CA THR A 28 28.91 -24.94 26.79
C THR A 28 28.04 -25.74 25.83
N ALA A 29 28.44 -25.80 24.56
CA ALA A 29 27.76 -26.54 23.49
C ALA A 29 28.81 -27.22 22.59
N ALA A 30 28.53 -28.42 22.06
CA ALA A 30 29.48 -29.21 21.27
C ALA A 30 30.90 -29.31 21.90
N GLY A 31 30.96 -29.46 23.23
CA GLY A 31 32.21 -29.52 23.99
C GLY A 31 33.03 -28.22 24.07
N ARG A 32 32.54 -27.09 23.52
CA ARG A 32 33.21 -25.77 23.57
C ARG A 32 32.40 -24.72 24.34
N THR A 33 33.09 -23.76 24.96
CA THR A 33 32.44 -22.59 25.55
C THR A 33 32.01 -21.62 24.43
N VAL A 34 30.78 -21.13 24.51
CA VAL A 34 30.14 -20.22 23.54
C VAL A 34 29.41 -19.10 24.29
N GLN A 35 29.10 -18.00 23.59
CA GLN A 35 28.30 -16.90 24.12
C GLN A 35 26.93 -16.89 23.44
N GLY A 36 25.86 -16.98 24.24
CA GLY A 36 24.49 -16.98 23.77
C GLY A 36 24.00 -18.29 23.15
N ASN A 37 22.69 -18.37 22.93
CA ASN A 37 22.02 -19.51 22.32
C ASN A 37 22.33 -19.64 20.82
N ILE A 38 22.45 -18.53 20.09
CA ILE A 38 22.74 -18.54 18.64
C ILE A 38 24.05 -19.28 18.36
N ALA A 39 25.12 -18.96 19.10
CA ALA A 39 26.41 -19.64 18.95
C ALA A 39 26.39 -21.11 19.44
N ALA A 40 25.48 -21.45 20.36
CA ALA A 40 25.29 -22.83 20.80
C ALA A 40 24.62 -23.70 19.71
N PHE A 41 23.59 -23.18 19.03
CA PHE A 41 22.95 -23.88 17.92
C PHE A 41 23.87 -24.01 16.70
N VAL A 42 24.65 -22.97 16.36
CA VAL A 42 25.70 -23.07 15.32
C VAL A 42 26.74 -24.14 15.68
N ALA A 43 27.16 -24.22 16.95
CA ALA A 43 28.05 -25.28 17.42
C ALA A 43 27.44 -26.68 17.29
N LEU A 44 26.15 -26.84 17.59
CA LEU A 44 25.42 -28.09 17.39
C LEU A 44 25.34 -28.47 15.90
N ARG A 45 25.09 -27.52 14.99
CA ARG A 45 25.09 -27.76 13.53
C ARG A 45 26.45 -28.24 13.03
N GLU A 46 27.54 -27.64 13.49
CA GLU A 46 28.91 -28.08 13.17
C GLU A 46 29.21 -29.50 13.70
N GLU A 47 28.77 -29.81 14.93
CA GLU A 47 28.91 -31.15 15.53
C GLU A 47 28.11 -32.20 14.72
N GLN A 48 26.84 -31.93 14.41
CA GLN A 48 26.00 -32.82 13.61
C GLN A 48 26.56 -33.03 12.20
N ALA A 49 27.08 -31.98 11.55
CA ALA A 49 27.77 -32.09 10.27
C ALA A 49 29.01 -32.99 10.35
N SER A 50 29.78 -32.94 11.45
CA SER A 50 30.94 -33.82 11.67
C SER A 50 30.57 -35.30 11.85
N LEU A 51 29.32 -35.57 12.27
CA LEU A 51 28.74 -36.91 12.38
C LEU A 51 28.07 -37.40 11.08
N GLY A 52 28.02 -36.56 10.04
CA GLY A 52 27.36 -36.88 8.76
C GLY A 52 25.86 -36.59 8.74
N HIS A 53 25.34 -35.82 9.69
CA HIS A 53 23.95 -35.38 9.74
C HIS A 53 23.80 -33.95 9.20
N THR A 54 22.67 -33.66 8.54
CA THR A 54 22.33 -32.30 8.11
C THR A 54 21.35 -31.68 9.08
N LEU A 55 21.75 -30.61 9.77
CA LEU A 55 20.90 -29.80 10.64
C LEU A 55 20.75 -28.41 10.03
N ARG A 56 19.53 -28.01 9.64
CA ARG A 56 19.20 -26.61 9.32
C ARG A 56 18.73 -25.88 10.57
N LEU A 57 19.19 -24.66 10.74
CA LEU A 57 18.81 -23.72 11.80
C LEU A 57 18.00 -22.58 11.17
N ILE A 58 16.78 -22.36 11.65
CA ILE A 58 15.84 -21.35 11.13
C ILE A 58 15.52 -20.38 12.27
N LEU A 59 15.44 -19.07 12.00
CA LEU A 59 14.96 -18.10 12.98
C LEU A 59 13.46 -17.89 12.78
N SER A 60 12.65 -18.10 13.82
CA SER A 60 11.21 -17.79 13.76
C SER A 60 10.92 -16.41 14.34
N LEU A 61 10.26 -15.59 13.51
CA LEU A 61 9.77 -14.27 13.86
C LEU A 61 8.29 -14.40 14.29
N GLY A 62 7.95 -13.90 15.48
CA GLY A 62 6.57 -13.79 15.94
C GLY A 62 6.13 -14.84 16.96
N GLY A 63 5.20 -15.70 16.56
CA GLY A 63 4.37 -16.51 17.43
C GLY A 63 3.31 -15.69 18.17
N TRP A 64 2.49 -16.39 18.95
CA TRP A 64 1.27 -15.92 19.61
C TRP A 64 1.39 -14.55 20.28
N THR A 65 2.51 -14.30 20.96
CA THR A 65 2.71 -13.10 21.80
C THR A 65 3.50 -11.97 21.15
N LYS A 66 4.09 -12.18 19.97
CA LYS A 66 4.88 -11.16 19.23
C LYS A 66 4.38 -10.89 17.81
N SER A 67 3.24 -11.46 17.44
CA SER A 67 2.57 -11.18 16.17
C SER A 67 1.96 -9.77 16.07
N THR A 68 1.97 -9.01 17.17
CA THR A 68 1.37 -7.67 17.35
C THR A 68 1.48 -6.72 16.16
N HIS A 69 2.66 -6.65 15.55
CA HIS A 69 3.00 -5.65 14.54
C HIS A 69 3.01 -6.17 13.10
N PHE A 70 2.75 -7.45 12.84
CA PHE A 70 2.82 -7.99 11.47
C PHE A 70 1.86 -7.30 10.51
N SER A 71 0.59 -7.08 10.86
CA SER A 71 -0.36 -6.35 9.99
C SER A 71 0.17 -4.95 9.61
N SER A 72 0.54 -4.14 10.61
CA SER A 72 1.13 -2.82 10.37
C SER A 72 2.43 -2.87 9.56
N CYS A 73 3.22 -3.93 9.71
CA CYS A 73 4.53 -4.05 9.07
C CYS A 73 4.51 -4.75 7.70
N SER A 74 3.48 -5.54 7.41
CA SER A 74 3.22 -6.10 6.10
C SER A 74 2.51 -5.10 5.19
N LYS A 75 1.74 -4.14 5.73
CA LYS A 75 0.81 -3.30 4.96
C LYS A 75 1.43 -2.43 3.86
N THR A 76 2.52 -1.72 4.13
CA THR A 76 3.15 -0.81 3.13
C THR A 76 4.46 -1.38 2.61
N HIS A 77 4.85 -1.04 1.38
CA HIS A 77 6.16 -1.45 0.86
C HIS A 77 7.31 -0.96 1.76
N ALA A 78 7.26 0.28 2.26
CA ALA A 78 8.29 0.82 3.13
C ALA A 78 8.45 0.00 4.44
N ASN A 79 7.32 -0.40 5.04
CA ASN A 79 7.33 -1.21 6.26
C ASN A 79 7.80 -2.65 5.97
N ARG A 80 7.35 -3.25 4.86
CA ARG A 80 7.85 -4.55 4.39
C ARG A 80 9.36 -4.51 4.17
N GLN A 81 9.87 -3.45 3.53
CA GLN A 81 11.29 -3.28 3.25
C GLN A 81 12.11 -3.08 4.53
N ALA A 82 11.61 -2.34 5.52
CA ALA A 82 12.25 -2.21 6.83
C ALA A 82 12.38 -3.57 7.52
N LEU A 83 11.30 -4.36 7.52
CA LEU A 83 11.27 -5.68 8.14
C LEU A 83 12.20 -6.65 7.38
N VAL A 84 12.05 -6.77 6.06
CA VAL A 84 12.89 -7.62 5.19
C VAL A 84 14.38 -7.29 5.34
N SER A 85 14.77 -6.02 5.22
CA SER A 85 16.18 -5.62 5.36
C SER A 85 16.75 -5.96 6.74
N SER A 86 15.95 -5.85 7.80
CA SER A 86 16.38 -6.21 9.15
C SER A 86 16.43 -7.72 9.41
N ALA A 87 15.51 -8.49 8.82
CA ALA A 87 15.43 -9.94 8.95
C ALA A 87 16.57 -10.63 8.19
N VAL A 88 16.93 -10.15 7.00
CA VAL A 88 18.11 -10.63 6.25
C VAL A 88 19.40 -10.27 7.00
N ALA A 89 19.57 -9.03 7.48
CA ALA A 89 20.74 -8.63 8.25
C ALA A 89 20.87 -9.39 9.61
N LEU A 90 19.75 -9.84 10.18
CA LEU A 90 19.71 -10.72 11.34
C LEU A 90 20.12 -12.16 10.97
N LEU A 91 19.66 -12.68 9.83
CA LEU A 91 20.06 -13.99 9.32
C LEU A 91 21.58 -14.04 9.06
N ASP A 92 22.12 -13.02 8.40
CA ASP A 92 23.56 -12.82 8.20
C ASP A 92 24.33 -12.85 9.54
N ARG A 93 23.84 -12.09 10.53
CA ARG A 93 24.49 -11.96 11.85
C ARG A 93 24.50 -13.27 12.64
N THR A 94 23.48 -14.10 12.48
CA THR A 94 23.37 -15.39 13.19
C THR A 94 24.03 -16.55 12.43
N GLY A 95 24.20 -16.42 11.11
CA GLY A 95 24.72 -17.47 10.25
C GLY A 95 23.76 -18.66 10.10
N PHE A 96 22.46 -18.44 10.31
CA PHE A 96 21.43 -19.47 10.20
C PHE A 96 21.09 -19.78 8.73
N ASP A 97 20.31 -20.84 8.51
CA ASP A 97 20.01 -21.43 7.19
C ASP A 97 18.70 -20.91 6.57
N GLY A 98 17.88 -20.17 7.32
CA GLY A 98 16.61 -19.63 6.84
C GLY A 98 15.83 -18.81 7.85
N LEU A 99 14.69 -18.29 7.40
CA LEU A 99 13.72 -17.51 8.18
C LEU A 99 12.36 -18.18 8.17
N ASP A 100 11.66 -18.08 9.30
CA ASP A 100 10.29 -18.50 9.49
C ASP A 100 9.47 -17.31 9.99
N LEU A 101 8.28 -17.09 9.43
CA LEU A 101 7.34 -16.07 9.91
C LEU A 101 6.13 -16.77 10.52
N ASP A 102 6.03 -16.69 11.84
CA ASP A 102 4.91 -17.21 12.62
C ASP A 102 3.98 -16.04 12.98
N TRP A 103 3.14 -15.65 12.02
CA TRP A 103 2.12 -14.63 12.22
C TRP A 103 0.82 -15.29 12.69
N GLU A 104 0.46 -15.03 13.95
CA GLU A 104 -0.76 -15.49 14.60
C GLU A 104 -1.79 -14.36 14.84
N TYR A 105 -2.76 -14.09 13.95
CA TYR A 105 -2.86 -14.53 12.55
C TYR A 105 -3.24 -13.33 11.65
N PRO A 106 -3.04 -13.42 10.32
CA PRO A 106 -3.64 -12.50 9.37
C PRO A 106 -5.17 -12.38 9.54
N VAL A 107 -5.70 -11.17 9.40
CA VAL A 107 -7.14 -10.81 9.38
C VAL A 107 -7.89 -11.00 10.71
N CYS A 108 -7.62 -12.03 11.51
CA CYS A 108 -8.39 -12.35 12.71
C CYS A 108 -7.65 -13.22 13.74
N CYS A 109 -8.36 -13.59 14.81
CA CYS A 109 -8.20 -14.87 15.52
C CYS A 109 -6.90 -15.08 16.33
N GLY A 110 -5.97 -14.13 16.31
CA GLY A 110 -4.86 -14.03 17.27
C GLY A 110 -5.27 -13.35 18.58
N LEU A 111 -4.29 -12.79 19.30
CA LEU A 111 -4.55 -11.97 20.50
C LEU A 111 -5.23 -10.63 20.17
N ASP A 112 -6.07 -10.14 21.09
CA ASP A 112 -6.71 -8.80 21.05
C ASP A 112 -5.72 -7.63 20.87
N SER A 113 -4.43 -7.84 21.18
CA SER A 113 -3.35 -6.87 20.99
C SER A 113 -2.92 -6.69 19.53
N ASN A 114 -3.25 -7.65 18.66
CA ASN A 114 -2.63 -7.75 17.35
C ASN A 114 -3.30 -6.81 16.35
N GLY A 115 -2.49 -6.10 15.57
CA GLY A 115 -2.99 -5.41 14.40
C GLY A 115 -3.61 -6.41 13.44
N VAL A 116 -4.80 -6.09 12.92
CA VAL A 116 -5.50 -6.86 11.89
C VAL A 116 -6.07 -5.91 10.84
N ASP A 117 -5.98 -6.30 9.58
CA ASP A 117 -6.50 -5.59 8.41
C ASP A 117 -7.11 -6.61 7.43
N PRO A 118 -8.28 -6.36 6.80
CA PRO A 118 -8.82 -7.26 5.79
C PRO A 118 -7.86 -7.59 4.63
N ALA A 119 -6.88 -6.71 4.35
CA ALA A 119 -5.84 -6.94 3.34
C ALA A 119 -4.60 -7.68 3.88
N ASP A 120 -4.60 -8.19 5.11
CA ASP A 120 -3.42 -8.83 5.72
C ASP A 120 -2.87 -9.99 4.88
N TRP A 121 -3.72 -10.80 4.25
CA TRP A 121 -3.27 -11.92 3.40
C TRP A 121 -2.53 -11.48 2.14
N GLU A 122 -3.03 -10.45 1.45
CA GLU A 122 -2.39 -9.85 0.27
C GLU A 122 -1.02 -9.28 0.68
N ASN A 123 -1.00 -8.55 1.79
CA ASN A 123 0.20 -7.95 2.35
C ASN A 123 1.21 -8.97 2.87
N TYR A 124 0.76 -10.13 3.37
CA TYR A 124 1.62 -11.22 3.83
C TYR A 124 2.30 -11.91 2.64
N VAL A 125 1.57 -12.20 1.57
CA VAL A 125 2.15 -12.72 0.33
C VAL A 125 3.20 -11.76 -0.23
N LEU A 126 2.91 -10.45 -0.27
CA LEU A 126 3.87 -9.43 -0.69
C LEU A 126 5.11 -9.36 0.22
N LEU A 127 4.95 -9.51 1.54
CA LEU A 127 6.06 -9.56 2.50
C LEU A 127 6.96 -10.79 2.26
N LEU A 128 6.36 -11.97 2.05
CA LEU A 128 7.08 -13.21 1.79
C LEU A 128 7.79 -13.19 0.43
N GLN A 129 7.15 -12.62 -0.62
CA GLN A 129 7.77 -12.42 -1.94
C GLN A 129 8.99 -11.50 -1.85
N MET A 130 8.87 -10.37 -1.16
CA MET A 130 10.00 -9.47 -0.90
C MET A 130 11.11 -10.15 -0.10
N LEU A 131 10.77 -10.97 0.89
CA LEU A 131 11.74 -11.68 1.72
C LEU A 131 12.49 -12.78 0.94
N ARG A 132 11.78 -13.58 0.13
CA ARG A 132 12.36 -14.56 -0.80
C ARG A 132 13.36 -13.89 -1.73
N GLY A 133 12.94 -12.84 -2.44
CA GLY A 133 13.80 -12.09 -3.36
C GLY A 133 15.02 -11.46 -2.68
N ALA A 134 14.87 -10.94 -1.46
CA ALA A 134 16.00 -10.38 -0.70
C ALA A 134 16.98 -11.46 -0.24
N LEU A 135 16.50 -12.63 0.19
CA LEU A 135 17.34 -13.79 0.53
C LEU A 135 18.12 -14.30 -0.68
N ASP A 136 17.47 -14.38 -1.85
CA ASP A 136 18.10 -14.88 -3.08
C ASP A 136 19.15 -13.91 -3.64
N VAL A 137 18.93 -12.60 -3.47
CA VAL A 137 19.91 -11.55 -3.81
C VAL A 137 21.08 -11.49 -2.82
N ALA A 138 20.84 -11.72 -1.53
CA ALA A 138 21.88 -11.77 -0.51
C ALA A 138 22.74 -13.05 -0.60
N HIS A 139 22.13 -14.16 -1.01
CA HIS A 139 22.75 -15.49 -1.01
C HIS A 139 22.66 -16.21 -2.37
N PRO A 140 23.17 -15.64 -3.47
CA PRO A 140 23.01 -16.17 -4.84
C PRO A 140 23.70 -17.53 -5.11
N THR A 141 24.36 -18.11 -4.11
CA THR A 141 24.97 -19.45 -4.14
C THR A 141 24.50 -20.38 -3.02
N GLU A 142 23.62 -19.91 -2.12
CA GLU A 142 23.12 -20.66 -0.96
C GLU A 142 21.61 -20.43 -0.80
N HIS A 143 20.80 -21.43 -1.15
CA HIS A 143 19.35 -21.35 -0.93
C HIS A 143 19.04 -21.27 0.57
N LYS A 144 18.63 -20.10 1.05
CA LYS A 144 18.07 -19.94 2.41
C LYS A 144 16.61 -20.37 2.42
N GLU A 145 16.26 -21.16 3.42
CA GLU A 145 14.90 -21.65 3.62
C GLU A 145 13.98 -20.48 4.04
N LEU A 146 12.78 -20.41 3.46
CA LEU A 146 11.72 -19.49 3.88
C LEU A 146 10.44 -20.27 4.17
N SER A 147 9.93 -20.16 5.40
CA SER A 147 8.73 -20.86 5.85
C SER A 147 7.76 -19.94 6.62
N ILE A 148 6.58 -20.48 6.89
CA ILE A 148 5.64 -19.94 7.87
C ILE A 148 5.08 -21.07 8.74
N ALA A 149 4.75 -20.76 9.99
CA ALA A 149 3.77 -21.51 10.75
C ALA A 149 2.34 -21.04 10.40
N MET A 150 1.35 -21.93 10.47
CA MET A 150 0.03 -21.68 9.90
C MET A 150 -1.13 -22.18 10.75
N GLY A 151 -2.04 -21.26 11.10
CA GLY A 151 -3.24 -21.53 11.91
C GLY A 151 -4.29 -22.37 11.18
N MET A 152 -4.68 -23.50 11.78
CA MET A 152 -5.58 -24.49 11.18
C MET A 152 -7.09 -24.25 11.41
N SER A 153 -7.47 -23.05 11.87
CA SER A 153 -8.88 -22.64 11.94
C SER A 153 -9.46 -22.37 10.53
N PRO A 154 -10.70 -22.77 10.21
CA PRO A 154 -11.39 -22.39 8.97
C PRO A 154 -11.45 -20.88 8.72
N ALA A 155 -11.52 -20.06 9.77
CA ALA A 155 -11.49 -18.60 9.64
C ALA A 155 -10.14 -18.03 9.15
N VAL A 156 -9.06 -18.81 9.24
CA VAL A 156 -7.69 -18.43 8.84
C VAL A 156 -7.27 -19.22 7.59
N THR A 157 -7.23 -20.56 7.69
CA THR A 157 -6.86 -21.47 6.59
C THR A 157 -7.87 -21.46 5.44
N GLY A 158 -9.16 -21.23 5.69
CA GLY A 158 -10.18 -21.23 4.64
C GLY A 158 -10.02 -20.10 3.62
N ILE A 159 -9.58 -18.91 4.09
CA ILE A 159 -9.38 -17.71 3.26
C ILE A 159 -7.92 -17.47 2.86
N ALA A 160 -6.97 -18.30 3.33
CA ALA A 160 -5.57 -18.15 3.00
C ALA A 160 -5.30 -18.32 1.48
N PRO A 161 -4.44 -17.50 0.86
CA PRO A 161 -4.08 -17.60 -0.55
C PRO A 161 -3.09 -18.75 -0.79
N LYS A 162 -3.55 -19.99 -0.57
CA LYS A 162 -2.74 -21.22 -0.43
C LYS A 162 -1.71 -21.40 -1.55
N ALA A 163 -2.10 -21.19 -2.81
CA ALA A 163 -1.22 -21.32 -3.98
C ALA A 163 -0.09 -20.27 -3.99
N ALA A 164 -0.42 -18.98 -3.82
CA ALA A 164 0.57 -17.90 -3.82
C ALA A 164 1.58 -18.00 -2.65
N LEU A 165 1.15 -18.58 -1.51
CA LEU A 165 2.06 -18.95 -0.42
C LEU A 165 2.96 -20.12 -0.82
N ALA A 166 2.42 -21.15 -1.47
CA ALA A 166 3.16 -22.31 -1.93
C ALA A 166 4.17 -22.03 -3.05
N ASP A 167 3.96 -21.01 -3.87
CA ASP A 167 4.92 -20.59 -4.91
C ASP A 167 6.20 -19.99 -4.30
N VAL A 168 6.07 -19.32 -3.15
CA VAL A 168 7.14 -18.53 -2.51
C VAL A 168 7.90 -19.31 -1.43
N LEU A 169 7.20 -20.16 -0.68
CA LEU A 169 7.71 -20.83 0.51
C LEU A 169 8.37 -22.18 0.22
N ASP A 170 9.38 -22.53 0.99
CA ASP A 170 9.99 -23.87 0.99
C ASP A 170 9.13 -24.89 1.73
N CYS A 171 8.60 -24.48 2.90
CA CYS A 171 7.77 -25.32 3.76
C CYS A 171 6.67 -24.47 4.44
N ILE A 172 5.50 -25.06 4.63
CA ILE A 172 4.41 -24.51 5.45
C ILE A 172 4.20 -25.47 6.62
N TYR A 173 4.39 -24.95 7.84
CA TYR A 173 4.27 -25.71 9.07
C TYR A 173 2.84 -25.58 9.61
N LEU A 174 2.03 -26.61 9.38
CA LEU A 174 0.63 -26.64 9.74
C LEU A 174 0.49 -26.81 11.26
N MET A 175 -0.04 -25.80 11.97
CA MET A 175 -0.26 -25.85 13.41
C MET A 175 -1.52 -26.67 13.73
N THR A 176 -1.40 -27.99 13.54
CA THR A 176 -2.45 -28.99 13.69
C THR A 176 -2.67 -29.40 15.16
N TYR A 177 -2.72 -28.41 16.04
CA TYR A 177 -2.94 -28.47 17.49
C TYR A 177 -3.69 -27.19 17.94
N ASP A 178 -3.92 -27.02 19.25
CA ASP A 178 -4.70 -25.91 19.81
C ASP A 178 -6.10 -25.70 19.19
N TYR A 179 -6.73 -26.78 18.70
CA TYR A 179 -8.14 -26.76 18.30
C TYR A 179 -9.08 -26.55 19.51
N ASN A 180 -8.66 -26.93 20.72
CA ASN A 180 -9.44 -26.73 21.95
C ASN A 180 -8.57 -26.30 23.13
N GLY A 181 -9.06 -25.35 23.90
CA GLY A 181 -8.41 -24.80 25.07
C GLY A 181 -9.37 -24.12 26.04
N ASP A 182 -8.83 -23.33 26.94
CA ASP A 182 -9.56 -22.65 28.02
C ASP A 182 -10.45 -21.48 27.57
N TRP A 183 -10.41 -21.13 26.28
CA TRP A 183 -11.38 -20.28 25.59
C TRP A 183 -12.70 -21.01 25.25
N ASN A 184 -12.75 -22.34 25.30
CA ASN A 184 -13.99 -23.10 25.12
C ASN A 184 -14.79 -23.20 26.43
N GLU A 185 -16.12 -23.16 26.36
CA GLU A 185 -17.00 -23.47 27.51
C GLU A 185 -17.09 -24.98 27.81
N PHE A 186 -16.45 -25.81 26.98
CA PHE A 186 -16.48 -27.27 27.00
C PHE A 186 -15.09 -27.87 26.86
N THR A 187 -14.89 -29.06 27.40
CA THR A 187 -13.66 -29.85 27.21
C THR A 187 -13.60 -30.42 25.79
N GLY A 188 -12.46 -30.25 25.10
CA GLY A 188 -12.28 -30.75 23.75
C GLY A 188 -10.96 -31.48 23.52
N HIS A 189 -10.68 -31.79 22.25
CA HIS A 189 -9.44 -32.43 21.83
C HIS A 189 -8.42 -31.39 21.35
N LEU A 190 -7.17 -31.50 21.81
CA LEU A 190 -6.09 -30.57 21.44
C LEU A 190 -5.77 -30.60 19.94
N ALA A 191 -5.66 -31.82 19.42
CA ALA A 191 -5.16 -32.13 18.08
C ALA A 191 -5.88 -33.36 17.51
N PRO A 192 -7.23 -33.39 17.42
CA PRO A 192 -7.97 -34.56 16.93
C PRO A 192 -7.59 -34.83 15.47
N LEU A 193 -7.21 -36.07 15.13
CA LEU A 193 -6.80 -36.41 13.77
C LEU A 193 -7.99 -36.36 12.79
N TYR A 194 -9.13 -36.86 13.25
CA TYR A 194 -10.39 -37.00 12.51
C TYR A 194 -11.53 -36.34 13.29
N PRO A 195 -12.66 -35.97 12.66
CA PRO A 195 -13.75 -35.30 13.34
C PRO A 195 -14.47 -36.28 14.27
N ASP A 196 -14.90 -35.81 15.44
CA ASP A 196 -15.77 -36.57 16.33
C ASP A 196 -17.22 -36.05 16.18
N PRO A 197 -18.20 -36.88 15.77
CA PRO A 197 -19.60 -36.46 15.63
C PRO A 197 -20.29 -35.99 16.92
N ALA A 198 -19.65 -36.15 18.09
CA ALA A 198 -20.11 -35.57 19.34
C ALA A 198 -19.46 -34.22 19.68
N TYR A 199 -18.54 -33.71 18.85
CA TYR A 199 -17.90 -32.41 19.06
C TYR A 199 -18.93 -31.26 18.96
N PRO A 200 -19.01 -30.37 19.96
CA PRO A 200 -19.99 -29.29 20.00
C PRO A 200 -19.48 -27.97 19.38
N GLY A 201 -18.22 -27.93 18.93
CA GLY A 201 -17.63 -26.80 18.23
C GLY A 201 -17.79 -26.89 16.71
N ASP A 202 -16.94 -26.17 15.98
CA ASP A 202 -16.86 -26.20 14.52
C ASP A 202 -16.36 -27.58 14.03
N PRO A 203 -17.13 -28.32 13.21
CA PRO A 203 -16.82 -29.70 12.84
C PRO A 203 -15.49 -29.87 12.09
N ASP A 204 -14.95 -28.81 11.49
CA ASP A 204 -13.74 -28.82 10.68
C ASP A 204 -12.44 -28.69 11.52
N PHE A 205 -12.55 -28.55 12.85
CA PHE A 205 -11.44 -28.46 13.80
C PHE A 205 -10.72 -29.81 14.02
N HIS A 206 -10.11 -30.37 12.97
CA HIS A 206 -9.28 -31.58 13.06
C HIS A 206 -8.18 -31.62 11.98
N ILE A 207 -7.09 -32.36 12.28
CA ILE A 207 -5.88 -32.42 11.45
C ILE A 207 -6.20 -32.81 10.00
N SER A 208 -7.04 -33.82 9.78
CA SER A 208 -7.30 -34.32 8.42
C SER A 208 -8.15 -33.40 7.56
N TRP A 209 -8.83 -32.40 8.13
CA TRP A 209 -9.47 -31.32 7.37
C TRP A 209 -8.40 -30.34 6.90
N GLY A 210 -7.56 -29.83 7.82
CA GLY A 210 -6.50 -28.88 7.48
C GLY A 210 -5.51 -29.44 6.46
N VAL A 211 -5.12 -30.71 6.60
CA VAL A 211 -4.27 -31.40 5.63
C VAL A 211 -4.96 -31.57 4.27
N ALA A 212 -6.26 -31.83 4.21
CA ALA A 212 -7.00 -31.91 2.95
C ALA A 212 -7.13 -30.54 2.26
N GLU A 213 -7.47 -29.49 3.02
CA GLU A 213 -7.55 -28.11 2.55
C GLU A 213 -6.23 -27.59 1.98
N TRP A 214 -5.11 -27.88 2.66
CA TRP A 214 -3.80 -27.48 2.17
C TRP A 214 -3.32 -28.34 1.00
N THR A 215 -3.52 -29.66 1.01
CA THR A 215 -3.14 -30.52 -0.13
C THR A 215 -4.00 -30.35 -1.38
N ALA A 216 -5.17 -29.69 -1.29
CA ALA A 216 -5.98 -29.33 -2.44
C ALA A 216 -5.34 -28.25 -3.34
N ALA A 217 -4.45 -27.42 -2.78
CA ALA A 217 -3.81 -26.29 -3.47
C ALA A 217 -2.28 -26.26 -3.38
N VAL A 218 -1.68 -27.02 -2.47
CA VAL A 218 -0.24 -27.02 -2.18
C VAL A 218 0.34 -28.43 -2.29
N PRO A 219 1.48 -28.64 -2.97
CA PRO A 219 2.13 -29.94 -3.00
C PRO A 219 2.42 -30.46 -1.59
N ALA A 220 2.01 -31.69 -1.29
CA ALA A 220 2.21 -32.31 0.02
C ALA A 220 3.68 -32.26 0.49
N SER A 221 4.63 -32.36 -0.44
CA SER A 221 6.07 -32.23 -0.21
C SER A 221 6.56 -30.83 0.20
N LYS A 222 5.67 -29.83 0.32
CA LYS A 222 5.92 -28.51 0.96
C LYS A 222 5.17 -28.33 2.29
N LEU A 223 4.43 -29.33 2.77
CA LEU A 223 3.60 -29.24 3.97
C LEU A 223 4.18 -30.11 5.09
N ALA A 224 4.39 -29.54 6.29
CA ALA A 224 4.83 -30.29 7.47
C ALA A 224 3.77 -30.20 8.57
N MET A 225 3.46 -31.33 9.21
CA MET A 225 2.33 -31.44 10.13
C MET A 225 2.77 -31.26 11.60
N GLY A 226 2.15 -30.34 12.31
CA GLY A 226 2.42 -30.03 13.71
C GLY A 226 1.91 -31.08 14.70
N MET A 227 2.71 -31.33 15.74
CA MET A 227 2.43 -32.22 16.86
C MET A 227 2.71 -31.47 18.17
N PRO A 228 1.79 -31.49 19.16
CA PRO A 228 2.02 -30.84 20.44
C PRO A 228 2.82 -31.75 21.39
N SER A 229 3.80 -31.16 22.07
CA SER A 229 4.54 -31.74 23.20
C SER A 229 3.88 -31.44 24.56
N TYR A 230 2.61 -31.04 24.55
CA TYR A 230 1.88 -30.58 25.73
C TYR A 230 0.42 -31.03 25.71
N GLY A 231 -0.31 -30.63 26.74
CA GLY A 231 -1.74 -30.78 26.88
C GLY A 231 -2.41 -29.51 27.38
N ARG A 232 -3.70 -29.39 27.11
CA ARG A 232 -4.58 -28.36 27.68
C ARG A 232 -5.59 -28.99 28.64
N SER A 233 -5.91 -28.26 29.70
CA SER A 233 -6.68 -28.78 30.84
C SER A 233 -7.75 -27.82 31.32
N TRP A 234 -8.80 -28.38 31.92
CA TRP A 234 -9.92 -27.65 32.51
C TRP A 234 -10.27 -28.21 33.89
N TYR A 235 -10.87 -27.36 34.72
CA TYR A 235 -11.66 -27.79 35.88
C TYR A 235 -13.16 -27.76 35.53
N GLY A 236 -13.95 -28.56 36.25
CA GLY A 236 -15.42 -28.52 36.23
C GLY A 236 -16.08 -29.83 35.78
N THR A 237 -15.41 -30.60 34.93
CA THR A 237 -15.89 -31.88 34.39
C THR A 237 -14.79 -32.92 34.30
N THR A 238 -15.18 -34.20 34.25
CA THR A 238 -14.36 -35.36 33.84
C THR A 238 -14.70 -35.84 32.43
N GLU A 239 -15.84 -35.42 31.89
CA GLU A 239 -16.35 -35.86 30.59
C GLU A 239 -15.64 -35.15 29.44
N LEU A 240 -15.50 -35.85 28.31
CA LEU A 240 -15.20 -35.26 27.01
C LEU A 240 -16.44 -34.52 26.49
N PHE A 241 -16.28 -33.33 25.92
CA PHE A 241 -17.37 -32.44 25.49
C PHE A 241 -18.35 -32.05 26.62
N GLY A 242 -17.92 -32.18 27.87
CA GLY A 242 -18.64 -31.73 29.04
C GLY A 242 -18.36 -30.25 29.33
N SER A 243 -19.27 -29.57 30.04
CA SER A 243 -19.05 -28.17 30.41
C SER A 243 -17.84 -28.02 31.33
N GLY A 244 -16.86 -27.26 30.85
CA GLY A 244 -15.56 -27.04 31.46
C GLY A 244 -15.00 -25.76 30.89
N ALA A 245 -15.33 -24.65 31.54
CA ALA A 245 -15.05 -23.28 31.09
C ALA A 245 -14.04 -22.55 32.00
N THR A 246 -13.29 -23.31 32.81
CA THR A 246 -12.29 -22.75 33.74
C THR A 246 -10.96 -23.43 33.47
N PRO A 247 -9.89 -22.69 33.12
CA PRO A 247 -8.60 -23.30 32.84
C PRO A 247 -8.13 -24.16 34.02
N GLY A 248 -7.63 -25.33 33.67
CA GLY A 248 -7.28 -26.38 34.60
C GLY A 248 -5.96 -26.12 35.32
N PRO A 249 -5.48 -27.09 36.09
CA PRO A 249 -4.22 -26.97 36.80
C PRO A 249 -3.04 -27.10 35.84
N GLY A 250 -2.58 -25.98 35.29
CA GLY A 250 -1.43 -25.90 34.39
C GLY A 250 -0.10 -25.58 35.08
N THR A 251 0.83 -25.07 34.28
CA THR A 251 2.04 -24.34 34.67
C THR A 251 2.62 -23.59 33.45
N TYR A 252 2.47 -22.26 33.43
CA TYR A 252 3.44 -21.37 32.79
C TYR A 252 3.96 -20.36 33.82
N TRP A 253 5.09 -19.72 33.51
CA TRP A 253 5.96 -18.96 34.41
C TRP A 253 5.25 -18.04 35.44
N GLU A 254 5.68 -18.11 36.71
CA GLU A 254 5.21 -17.19 37.76
C GLU A 254 5.64 -15.75 37.44
N PRO A 255 4.71 -14.77 37.33
CA PRO A 255 5.09 -13.38 37.40
C PRO A 255 5.60 -13.07 38.82
N PRO A 256 6.52 -12.10 39.03
CA PRO A 256 7.08 -11.79 40.36
C PRO A 256 6.09 -11.40 41.48
N ASN A 257 4.80 -11.31 41.15
CA ASN A 257 3.69 -11.01 42.06
C ASN A 257 2.83 -12.25 42.42
N GLY A 258 3.17 -13.46 41.94
CA GLY A 258 2.59 -14.73 42.37
C GLY A 258 1.20 -15.06 41.80
N GLY A 259 1.12 -15.40 40.51
CA GLY A 259 -0.09 -15.91 39.87
C GLY A 259 0.20 -17.10 38.94
N GLU A 260 -0.66 -18.11 38.93
CA GLU A 260 -0.54 -19.25 38.01
C GLU A 260 -1.07 -18.85 36.62
N GLN A 261 -0.32 -19.09 35.54
CA GLN A 261 -0.97 -19.33 34.24
C GLN A 261 -1.59 -20.73 34.28
N LEU A 262 -2.91 -20.78 34.15
CA LEU A 262 -3.73 -21.97 34.24
C LEU A 262 -3.85 -22.64 32.84
N GLY A 263 -4.32 -23.88 32.78
CA GLY A 263 -4.65 -24.56 31.52
C GLY A 263 -3.56 -25.44 30.89
N ILE A 264 -2.35 -24.91 30.63
CA ILE A 264 -1.31 -25.61 29.82
C ILE A 264 -0.42 -26.55 30.66
N LEU A 265 -0.08 -27.72 30.12
CA LEU A 265 0.71 -28.78 30.78
C LEU A 265 1.72 -29.44 29.83
N ARG A 266 3.02 -29.37 30.14
CA ARG A 266 4.10 -30.06 29.42
C ARG A 266 3.89 -31.59 29.42
N TYR A 267 4.17 -32.29 28.32
CA TYR A 267 3.96 -33.76 28.22
C TYR A 267 4.68 -34.54 29.33
N ASP A 268 5.94 -34.20 29.62
CA ASP A 268 6.72 -34.77 30.73
C ASP A 268 5.99 -34.73 32.08
N GLU A 269 5.15 -33.71 32.31
CA GLU A 269 4.36 -33.57 33.53
C GLU A 269 3.07 -34.38 33.51
N ILE A 270 2.44 -34.52 32.33
CA ILE A 270 1.24 -35.33 32.12
C ILE A 270 1.53 -36.81 32.39
N ILE A 271 2.69 -37.31 31.94
CA ILE A 271 3.16 -38.68 32.22
C ILE A 271 3.81 -38.85 33.60
N SER A 272 4.01 -37.75 34.36
CA SER A 272 4.60 -37.81 35.69
C SER A 272 3.63 -38.32 36.76
N SER A 273 4.14 -38.57 37.96
CA SER A 273 3.32 -38.91 39.13
C SER A 273 2.33 -37.79 39.54
N ARG A 274 2.43 -36.57 38.98
CA ARG A 274 1.47 -35.45 39.17
C ARG A 274 0.03 -35.85 38.84
N PHE A 275 -0.16 -36.81 37.92
CA PHE A 275 -1.48 -37.28 37.47
C PHE A 275 -1.71 -38.79 37.62
N ALA A 276 -0.92 -39.50 38.45
CA ALA A 276 -1.05 -40.96 38.65
C ALA A 276 -2.41 -41.44 39.23
N GLY A 277 -3.29 -40.53 39.65
CA GLY A 277 -4.67 -40.79 40.05
C GLY A 277 -5.73 -40.49 38.99
N PHE A 278 -5.34 -40.08 37.79
CA PHE A 278 -6.23 -39.83 36.65
C PHE A 278 -6.35 -41.08 35.78
N THR A 279 -7.46 -41.19 35.05
CA THR A 279 -7.73 -42.27 34.10
C THR A 279 -7.38 -41.80 32.70
N ARG A 280 -6.45 -42.49 32.00
CA ARG A 280 -6.30 -42.34 30.54
C ARG A 280 -7.52 -42.93 29.86
N SER A 281 -8.05 -42.21 28.89
CA SER A 281 -9.10 -42.65 27.97
C SER A 281 -8.74 -42.23 26.54
N TRP A 282 -9.46 -42.76 25.56
CA TRP A 282 -9.09 -42.71 24.14
C TRP A 282 -10.35 -42.44 23.31
N SER A 283 -10.34 -41.38 22.48
CA SER A 283 -11.34 -41.27 21.41
C SER A 283 -10.85 -42.08 20.23
N ASP A 284 -11.53 -43.20 19.94
CA ASP A 284 -11.23 -43.97 18.74
C ASP A 284 -11.76 -43.30 17.46
N THR A 285 -12.67 -42.33 17.56
CA THR A 285 -13.05 -41.48 16.42
C THR A 285 -11.88 -40.57 16.06
N ALA A 286 -11.44 -39.74 17.00
CA ALA A 286 -10.45 -38.69 16.78
C ALA A 286 -8.98 -39.17 16.86
N LYS A 287 -8.73 -40.41 17.27
CA LYS A 287 -7.42 -41.04 17.47
C LYS A 287 -6.48 -40.25 18.41
N VAL A 288 -7.02 -39.77 19.52
CA VAL A 288 -6.29 -39.01 20.56
C VAL A 288 -6.65 -39.45 21.98
N PRO A 289 -5.70 -39.35 22.94
CA PRO A 289 -5.93 -39.64 24.34
C PRO A 289 -6.50 -38.43 25.08
N TYR A 290 -6.99 -38.68 26.30
CA TYR A 290 -7.23 -37.66 27.31
C TYR A 290 -7.09 -38.29 28.71
N LEU A 291 -6.68 -37.50 29.69
CA LEU A 291 -6.75 -37.86 31.11
C LEU A 291 -7.97 -37.20 31.75
N HIS A 292 -8.67 -37.91 32.62
CA HIS A 292 -9.72 -37.34 33.46
C HIS A 292 -9.67 -37.89 34.89
N GLY A 293 -10.14 -37.10 35.85
CA GLY A 293 -10.12 -37.49 37.26
C GLY A 293 -10.38 -36.33 38.20
N TYR A 294 -9.84 -36.42 39.41
CA TYR A 294 -10.00 -35.40 40.44
C TYR A 294 -8.64 -34.89 40.93
N ARG A 295 -8.43 -33.56 40.88
CA ARG A 295 -7.28 -32.89 41.51
C ARG A 295 -7.79 -31.93 42.58
N ASN A 296 -7.22 -32.01 43.77
CA ASN A 296 -7.63 -31.22 44.95
C ASN A 296 -9.15 -31.29 45.24
N GLY A 297 -9.77 -32.45 44.98
CA GLY A 297 -11.22 -32.68 45.16
C GLY A 297 -12.12 -32.09 44.07
N ARG A 298 -11.56 -31.45 43.03
CA ARG A 298 -12.31 -30.91 41.88
C ARG A 298 -12.21 -31.84 40.67
N PRO A 299 -13.30 -32.06 39.91
CA PRO A 299 -13.23 -32.77 38.63
C PRO A 299 -12.38 -31.98 37.65
N ALA A 300 -11.53 -32.68 36.90
CA ALA A 300 -10.62 -32.11 35.91
C ALA A 300 -10.41 -33.05 34.72
N PHE A 301 -10.12 -32.43 33.57
CA PHE A 301 -9.90 -33.07 32.27
C PHE A 301 -8.64 -32.49 31.64
N ILE A 302 -7.89 -33.31 30.89
CA ILE A 302 -6.64 -32.95 30.20
C ILE A 302 -6.64 -33.62 28.82
N THR A 303 -6.61 -32.85 27.74
CA THR A 303 -6.31 -33.37 26.39
C THR A 303 -4.83 -33.17 26.07
N TYR A 304 -4.22 -34.11 25.35
CA TYR A 304 -2.79 -34.13 25.06
C TYR A 304 -2.51 -35.13 23.92
N ASP A 305 -1.26 -35.24 23.47
CA ASP A 305 -0.77 -36.30 22.58
C ASP A 305 0.18 -37.26 23.30
N ASP A 306 0.29 -38.50 22.79
CA ASP A 306 1.09 -39.56 23.40
C ASP A 306 1.66 -40.55 22.36
N PRO A 307 2.53 -41.51 22.75
CA PRO A 307 3.20 -42.42 21.80
C PRO A 307 2.29 -43.33 20.94
N GLU A 308 1.00 -43.45 21.28
CA GLU A 308 0.00 -44.16 20.48
C GLU A 308 -0.59 -43.23 19.41
N SER A 309 -1.05 -42.05 19.83
CA SER A 309 -1.64 -41.02 18.95
C SER A 309 -0.62 -40.39 17.99
N ILE A 310 0.56 -40.01 18.49
CA ILE A 310 1.68 -39.51 17.69
C ILE A 310 2.09 -40.52 16.60
N ALA A 311 2.11 -41.82 16.92
CA ALA A 311 2.46 -42.84 15.92
C ALA A 311 1.39 -43.01 14.82
N ILE A 312 0.10 -42.86 15.16
CA ILE A 312 -0.98 -42.90 14.18
C ILE A 312 -0.90 -41.67 13.25
N LYS A 313 -0.67 -40.48 13.84
CA LYS A 313 -0.49 -39.22 13.11
C LYS A 313 0.75 -39.22 12.21
N ALA A 314 1.89 -39.71 12.70
CA ALA A 314 3.13 -39.81 11.91
C ALA A 314 2.95 -40.71 10.68
N ARG A 315 2.26 -41.86 10.82
CA ARG A 315 1.89 -42.72 9.68
C ARG A 315 0.91 -42.05 8.74
N TYR A 316 -0.06 -41.27 9.25
CA TYR A 316 -1.00 -40.51 8.42
C TYR A 316 -0.28 -39.48 7.55
N GLY A 317 0.59 -38.64 8.13
CA GLY A 317 1.36 -37.65 7.36
C GLY A 317 2.30 -38.27 6.33
N SER A 318 2.97 -39.38 6.70
CA SER A 318 3.82 -40.17 5.80
C SER A 318 3.01 -40.75 4.62
N ALA A 319 1.83 -41.33 4.88
CA ALA A 319 0.94 -41.87 3.85
C ALA A 319 0.26 -40.78 2.98
N ALA A 320 0.10 -39.57 3.51
CA ALA A 320 -0.36 -38.39 2.76
C ALA A 320 0.77 -37.73 1.93
N GLY A 321 2.01 -38.22 2.01
CA GLY A 321 3.15 -37.69 1.26
C GLY A 321 3.63 -36.32 1.73
N LEU A 322 3.35 -35.97 2.99
CA LEU A 322 3.76 -34.68 3.58
C LEU A 322 5.30 -34.57 3.67
N ALA A 323 5.82 -33.34 3.68
CA ALA A 323 7.25 -33.04 3.75
C ALA A 323 7.90 -33.57 5.04
N GLY A 324 7.16 -33.55 6.15
CA GLY A 324 7.65 -33.97 7.46
C GLY A 324 6.69 -33.64 8.60
N LEU A 325 7.26 -33.54 9.80
CA LEU A 325 6.56 -33.24 11.05
C LEU A 325 7.24 -32.06 11.76
N MET A 326 6.46 -31.31 12.52
CA MET A 326 6.92 -30.27 13.46
C MET A 326 6.48 -30.64 14.88
N PHE A 327 7.28 -30.27 15.88
CA PHE A 327 6.95 -30.44 17.30
C PHE A 327 6.94 -29.09 18.03
N TRP A 328 5.83 -28.76 18.67
CA TRP A 328 5.68 -27.56 19.50
C TRP A 328 5.43 -27.97 20.97
N GLU A 329 6.35 -27.74 21.92
CA GLU A 329 7.76 -27.38 21.72
C GLU A 329 8.75 -28.44 22.29
N ALA A 330 10.03 -28.33 21.93
CA ALA A 330 10.99 -29.40 22.18
C ALA A 330 11.41 -29.55 23.65
N SER A 331 11.20 -28.53 24.51
CA SER A 331 11.57 -28.61 25.93
C SER A 331 10.54 -29.32 26.82
N GLU A 332 9.36 -29.65 26.27
CA GLU A 332 8.25 -30.27 27.01
C GLU A 332 8.18 -31.81 26.90
N ASP A 333 8.90 -32.35 25.92
CA ASP A 333 9.25 -33.78 25.76
C ASP A 333 10.77 -33.94 25.95
N SER A 334 11.29 -33.60 27.15
CA SER A 334 12.74 -33.53 27.41
C SER A 334 13.44 -34.89 27.37
N ALA A 335 12.68 -35.99 27.37
CA ALA A 335 13.14 -37.35 27.13
C ALA A 335 13.01 -37.80 25.65
N SER A 336 12.52 -36.92 24.76
CA SER A 336 12.29 -37.15 23.32
C SER A 336 11.41 -38.35 22.99
N VAL A 337 10.48 -38.72 23.87
CA VAL A 337 9.65 -39.92 23.80
C VAL A 337 8.61 -39.81 22.67
N LEU A 338 8.02 -38.64 22.46
CA LEU A 338 7.10 -38.39 21.37
C LEU A 338 7.87 -38.23 20.05
N LEU A 339 8.95 -37.44 20.06
CA LEU A 339 9.76 -37.16 18.87
C LEU A 339 10.36 -38.45 18.28
N LEU A 340 10.99 -39.30 19.10
CA LEU A 340 11.57 -40.56 18.63
C LEU A 340 10.49 -41.53 18.11
N ARG A 341 9.31 -41.57 18.76
CA ARG A 341 8.21 -42.42 18.31
C ARG A 341 7.57 -41.93 17.01
N ALA A 342 7.52 -40.62 16.79
CA ALA A 342 7.11 -40.03 15.52
C ALA A 342 8.08 -40.40 14.39
N ILE A 343 9.38 -40.28 14.62
CA ILE A 343 10.42 -40.67 13.64
C ILE A 343 10.32 -42.16 13.29
N GLU A 344 10.15 -43.04 14.28
CA GLU A 344 9.95 -44.48 14.04
C GLU A 344 8.70 -44.72 13.17
N ALA A 345 7.55 -44.21 13.57
CA ALA A 345 6.27 -44.45 12.91
C ALA A 345 6.13 -43.75 11.53
N TRP A 346 6.81 -42.63 11.31
CA TRP A 346 6.88 -41.97 9.99
C TRP A 346 7.55 -42.86 8.95
N ASN A 347 8.67 -43.49 9.32
CA ASN A 347 9.42 -44.38 8.43
C ASN A 347 8.64 -45.66 8.10
N GLU A 348 7.80 -46.17 9.01
CA GLU A 348 6.87 -47.28 8.76
C GLU A 348 5.78 -46.96 7.71
N GLY A 349 5.39 -45.68 7.57
CA GLY A 349 4.17 -45.28 6.83
C GLY A 349 4.25 -45.34 5.30
N SER A 350 5.45 -45.44 4.74
CA SER A 350 5.78 -45.26 3.31
C SER A 350 5.30 -46.38 2.34
N VAL A 351 4.28 -47.16 2.71
CA VAL A 351 3.96 -48.47 2.09
C VAL A 351 2.46 -48.67 1.77
N LEU A 352 1.58 -47.69 1.97
CA LEU A 352 0.12 -47.85 1.78
C LEU A 352 -0.52 -46.74 0.90
N PRO A 353 -1.55 -47.06 0.09
CA PRO A 353 -2.21 -46.11 -0.81
C PRO A 353 -3.32 -45.28 -0.15
N PRO A 354 -3.71 -44.11 -0.72
CA PRO A 354 -4.63 -43.16 -0.10
C PRO A 354 -6.14 -43.51 -0.22
N PRO A 355 -7.02 -42.94 0.65
CA PRO A 355 -8.48 -43.08 0.57
C PRO A 355 -9.15 -42.16 -0.48
N ALA A 356 -10.48 -42.28 -0.64
CA ALA A 356 -11.28 -41.60 -1.67
C ALA A 356 -11.92 -40.26 -1.23
N THR A 357 -12.38 -39.49 -2.23
CA THR A 357 -12.81 -38.07 -2.16
C THR A 357 -14.22 -37.81 -1.62
N LEU A 358 -14.46 -36.56 -1.18
CA LEU A 358 -15.74 -36.02 -0.70
C LEU A 358 -16.44 -35.11 -1.75
N PRO A 359 -17.75 -34.77 -1.60
CA PRO A 359 -18.55 -34.03 -2.60
C PRO A 359 -18.77 -32.52 -2.29
N PRO A 360 -19.16 -31.69 -3.29
CA PRO A 360 -19.22 -30.22 -3.19
C PRO A 360 -20.60 -29.59 -2.83
N PRO A 361 -20.65 -28.26 -2.47
CA PRO A 361 -21.86 -27.51 -2.06
C PRO A 361 -22.63 -26.78 -3.20
N LEU A 362 -23.61 -25.92 -2.86
CA LEU A 362 -24.64 -25.32 -3.75
C LEU A 362 -24.69 -23.75 -3.73
N PRO A 363 -25.26 -23.08 -4.77
CA PRO A 363 -25.16 -21.62 -4.99
C PRO A 363 -26.42 -20.74 -4.65
N PRO A 364 -26.29 -19.38 -4.62
CA PRO A 364 -27.36 -18.41 -4.31
C PRO A 364 -27.98 -17.64 -5.52
N PRO A 365 -29.05 -16.81 -5.35
CA PRO A 365 -29.76 -16.07 -6.43
C PRO A 365 -29.57 -14.52 -6.48
N ALA A 366 -30.20 -13.81 -7.45
CA ALA A 366 -29.80 -12.48 -7.98
C ALA A 366 -30.83 -11.29 -7.94
N SER A 367 -30.52 -10.15 -8.61
CA SER A 367 -31.09 -8.77 -8.49
C SER A 367 -31.67 -8.12 -9.81
N LEU A 368 -32.15 -6.84 -9.79
CA LEU A 368 -32.85 -6.09 -10.88
C LEU A 368 -32.67 -4.51 -10.83
N PRO A 369 -33.03 -3.69 -11.90
CA PRO A 369 -32.22 -2.52 -12.39
C PRO A 369 -32.90 -1.09 -12.63
N ASP A 370 -32.39 -0.27 -13.60
CA ASP A 370 -32.19 1.23 -13.64
C ASP A 370 -32.99 2.17 -14.64
N GLY A 371 -32.58 3.48 -14.78
CA GLY A 371 -32.75 4.44 -15.93
C GLY A 371 -33.33 5.87 -15.62
N GLY A 372 -33.07 7.02 -16.30
CA GLY A 372 -32.13 7.47 -17.39
C GLY A 372 -32.44 8.87 -18.06
N ASP A 373 -31.41 9.62 -18.55
CA ASP A 373 -31.28 10.75 -19.55
C ASP A 373 -32.04 12.13 -19.55
N ALA A 374 -31.34 13.26 -19.90
CA ALA A 374 -31.48 14.04 -21.20
C ALA A 374 -31.14 15.60 -21.28
N SER A 375 -30.07 15.98 -22.03
CA SER A 375 -29.83 17.12 -23.01
C SER A 375 -29.81 18.69 -22.73
N PRO A 376 -29.08 19.53 -23.55
CA PRO A 376 -28.69 20.97 -23.33
C PRO A 376 -29.23 22.02 -24.40
N PRO A 377 -29.01 23.38 -24.36
CA PRO A 377 -27.75 24.21 -24.53
C PRO A 377 -27.79 25.58 -23.72
N PRO A 378 -27.23 26.81 -24.06
CA PRO A 378 -26.25 27.37 -25.05
C PRO A 378 -25.18 28.43 -24.51
N PRO A 379 -24.31 29.09 -25.35
CA PRO A 379 -23.10 29.90 -24.92
C PRO A 379 -23.10 31.44 -25.27
N PRO A 380 -21.99 32.25 -25.19
CA PRO A 380 -20.80 32.35 -24.28
C PRO A 380 -20.46 33.83 -23.82
N VAL A 381 -19.30 34.07 -23.15
CA VAL A 381 -18.25 35.15 -23.40
C VAL A 381 -17.29 35.34 -22.19
N SER A 382 -16.00 35.68 -22.42
CA SER A 382 -14.90 35.78 -21.41
C SER A 382 -14.13 37.13 -21.44
N LEU A 383 -13.49 37.56 -20.32
CA LEU A 383 -12.29 38.43 -20.24
C LEU A 383 -11.59 38.39 -18.84
N SER A 384 -10.28 38.64 -18.78
CA SER A 384 -9.37 38.32 -17.66
C SER A 384 -9.17 39.39 -16.54
N PRO A 385 -8.75 39.00 -15.31
CA PRO A 385 -8.52 39.91 -14.16
C PRO A 385 -7.06 40.44 -13.96
N PRO A 386 -6.85 41.48 -13.10
CA PRO A 386 -5.56 42.16 -12.85
C PRO A 386 -4.81 41.67 -11.56
N PRO A 387 -3.57 42.13 -11.25
CA PRO A 387 -2.68 41.46 -10.28
C PRO A 387 -2.98 41.75 -8.78
N PRO A 388 -2.51 40.87 -7.86
CA PRO A 388 -2.88 40.88 -6.43
C PRO A 388 -2.12 41.90 -5.56
N ALA A 389 -2.71 42.22 -4.40
CA ALA A 389 -2.14 43.08 -3.37
C ALA A 389 -1.32 42.30 -2.32
N ALA A 390 -0.66 43.00 -1.40
CA ALA A 390 0.16 42.41 -0.32
C ALA A 390 -0.67 42.13 0.95
N LEU A 391 -0.47 40.95 1.55
CA LEU A 391 -1.07 40.54 2.82
C LEU A 391 -0.19 40.92 4.04
N PRO A 392 -0.77 40.93 5.27
CA PRO A 392 -0.06 41.31 6.50
C PRO A 392 0.95 40.24 6.98
N ASP A 393 1.81 40.68 7.90
CA ASP A 393 3.03 39.98 8.31
C ASP A 393 2.84 38.58 8.92
N GLY A 394 3.75 37.67 8.53
CA GLY A 394 4.36 36.62 9.35
C GLY A 394 3.46 35.69 10.18
N GLY A 395 3.37 34.42 9.77
CA GLY A 395 3.07 33.34 10.71
C GLY A 395 4.17 33.24 11.78
N ASP A 396 3.79 33.27 13.05
CA ASP A 396 4.70 33.15 14.19
C ASP A 396 5.48 31.81 14.14
N GLU A 397 6.80 31.83 14.36
CA GLU A 397 7.67 30.64 14.27
C GLU A 397 7.20 29.53 15.23
N GLY A 398 6.70 29.91 16.42
CA GLY A 398 6.09 28.99 17.37
C GLY A 398 4.77 28.38 16.89
N GLY A 399 4.11 29.01 15.91
CA GLY A 399 2.93 28.49 15.23
C GLY A 399 3.25 27.39 14.23
N ALA A 400 4.24 27.63 13.37
CA ALA A 400 4.74 26.65 12.42
C ALA A 400 5.20 25.36 13.11
N ALA A 401 6.11 25.49 14.09
CA ALA A 401 6.66 24.35 14.83
C ALA A 401 5.57 23.56 15.58
N ALA A 402 4.55 24.24 16.13
CA ALA A 402 3.47 23.58 16.86
C ALA A 402 2.45 22.87 15.94
N LEU A 403 2.23 23.37 14.72
CA LEU A 403 1.42 22.67 13.71
C LEU A 403 2.14 21.41 13.22
N VAL A 404 3.42 21.54 12.82
CA VAL A 404 4.25 20.40 12.38
C VAL A 404 4.33 19.32 13.46
N LEU A 405 4.63 19.69 14.71
CA LEU A 405 4.72 18.74 15.82
C LEU A 405 3.41 17.97 16.07
N ALA A 406 2.26 18.59 15.86
CA ALA A 406 0.95 17.92 15.99
C ALA A 406 0.70 16.92 14.85
N LEU A 407 1.08 17.27 13.62
CA LEU A 407 0.94 16.41 12.43
C LEU A 407 1.96 15.26 12.40
N SER A 408 3.12 15.44 13.04
CA SER A 408 4.13 14.40 13.27
C SER A 408 3.84 13.51 14.47
N SER A 409 2.86 13.84 15.31
CA SER A 409 2.48 13.05 16.50
C SER A 409 1.09 12.40 16.43
N MET A 410 0.33 12.67 15.36
CA MET A 410 -0.86 11.88 15.01
C MET A 410 -0.47 10.63 14.20
N SER A 411 -1.33 9.61 14.22
CA SER A 411 -1.21 8.46 13.32
C SER A 411 -1.16 8.93 11.86
N PRO A 412 -0.21 8.46 11.04
CA PRO A 412 -0.08 8.90 9.65
C PRO A 412 -1.38 8.69 8.86
N TYR A 413 -1.87 9.74 8.22
CA TYR A 413 -3.06 9.65 7.37
C TYR A 413 -2.72 8.92 6.06
N GLN A 414 -3.52 7.93 5.70
CA GLN A 414 -3.36 7.20 4.44
C GLN A 414 -4.13 7.91 3.32
N PHE A 415 -3.39 8.61 2.46
CA PHE A 415 -3.94 9.10 1.19
C PHE A 415 -4.37 7.93 0.31
N ARG A 416 -5.51 8.05 -0.37
CA ARG A 416 -6.14 6.98 -1.16
C ARG A 416 -6.18 7.32 -2.65
N LYS A 417 -6.02 6.30 -3.49
CA LYS A 417 -6.26 6.34 -4.94
C LYS A 417 -7.43 5.44 -5.32
N LEU A 418 -8.11 5.75 -6.44
CA LEU A 418 -9.05 4.83 -7.07
C LEU A 418 -8.29 3.59 -7.55
N LYS A 419 -8.87 2.40 -7.34
CA LYS A 419 -8.22 1.14 -7.70
C LYS A 419 -7.98 1.03 -9.20
N THR A 420 -6.84 0.47 -9.60
CA THR A 420 -6.52 0.27 -11.02
C THR A 420 -7.54 -0.58 -11.79
N THR A 421 -8.21 -1.50 -11.08
CA THR A 421 -9.28 -2.37 -11.58
C THR A 421 -10.70 -1.82 -11.34
N ALA A 422 -10.84 -0.53 -11.03
CA ALA A 422 -12.13 0.12 -10.84
C ALA A 422 -13.05 -0.08 -12.05
N SER A 423 -14.21 -0.69 -11.80
CA SER A 423 -15.34 -0.71 -12.74
C SER A 423 -15.98 0.68 -12.83
N ALA A 424 -16.83 0.91 -13.84
CA ALA A 424 -17.54 2.18 -13.99
C ALA A 424 -18.45 2.55 -12.80
N SER A 425 -18.76 1.59 -11.91
CA SER A 425 -19.45 1.81 -10.63
C SER A 425 -18.53 2.16 -9.45
N CYS A 426 -17.22 2.30 -9.68
CA CYS A 426 -16.23 2.74 -8.70
C CYS A 426 -15.73 4.15 -9.05
N ASN A 427 -16.54 5.14 -8.71
CA ASN A 427 -16.23 6.56 -8.83
C ASN A 427 -15.77 7.16 -7.49
N ILE A 428 -15.41 8.44 -7.48
CA ILE A 428 -14.96 9.14 -6.26
C ILE A 428 -16.08 9.29 -5.20
N GLU A 429 -17.35 9.30 -5.60
CA GLU A 429 -18.50 9.32 -4.69
C GLU A 429 -18.72 7.98 -3.95
N SER A 430 -18.07 6.90 -4.41
CA SER A 430 -18.38 5.53 -3.98
C SER A 430 -18.05 5.30 -2.50
N PRO A 431 -18.98 4.74 -1.70
CA PRO A 431 -18.79 4.53 -0.27
C PRO A 431 -17.54 3.68 0.01
N THR A 432 -16.74 4.14 0.97
CA THR A 432 -15.30 3.88 0.98
C THR A 432 -14.90 2.44 1.33
N GLY A 433 -13.77 2.00 0.77
CA GLY A 433 -13.15 0.69 1.00
C GLY A 433 -13.12 -0.19 -0.25
N ALA A 434 -14.25 -0.41 -0.91
CA ALA A 434 -14.32 -1.31 -2.07
C ALA A 434 -13.49 -0.79 -3.27
N CYS A 435 -13.67 0.50 -3.61
CA CYS A 435 -13.13 1.14 -4.81
C CYS A 435 -11.77 1.83 -4.63
N TRP A 436 -11.22 1.84 -3.41
CA TRP A 436 -10.08 2.67 -3.02
C TRP A 436 -8.92 1.83 -2.48
N GLU A 437 -7.70 2.16 -2.88
CA GLU A 437 -6.44 1.61 -2.36
C GLU A 437 -5.51 2.74 -1.88
N ASP A 438 -4.35 2.41 -1.30
CA ASP A 438 -3.42 3.44 -0.81
C ASP A 438 -2.64 4.08 -1.97
N SER A 439 -2.40 5.40 -1.89
CA SER A 439 -1.58 6.13 -2.87
C SER A 439 -0.11 5.70 -2.79
N GLU A 440 0.55 5.63 -3.94
CA GLU A 440 1.95 5.25 -4.10
C GLU A 440 2.84 6.44 -4.49
N GLN A 441 2.25 7.59 -4.80
CA GLN A 441 2.94 8.88 -5.03
C GLN A 441 2.88 9.85 -3.83
N TYR A 442 1.85 9.76 -2.98
CA TYR A 442 1.54 10.78 -1.98
C TYR A 442 1.55 10.24 -0.55
N PHE A 443 2.64 10.49 0.16
CA PHE A 443 2.84 10.05 1.55
C PHE A 443 2.67 11.18 2.57
N TRP A 444 2.12 10.85 3.75
CA TRP A 444 1.94 11.79 4.86
C TRP A 444 3.26 12.38 5.37
N ALA A 445 4.31 11.57 5.45
CA ALA A 445 5.63 12.03 5.90
C ALA A 445 6.20 13.12 4.97
N ASP A 446 6.09 12.93 3.65
CA ASP A 446 6.55 13.91 2.66
C ASP A 446 5.73 15.19 2.69
N MET A 447 4.41 15.07 2.93
CA MET A 447 3.51 16.21 3.12
C MET A 447 3.93 17.05 4.33
N VAL A 448 4.13 16.40 5.48
CA VAL A 448 4.55 17.06 6.72
C VAL A 448 5.96 17.66 6.58
N GLY A 449 6.89 16.99 5.89
CA GLY A 449 8.24 17.50 5.63
C GLY A 449 8.28 18.68 4.64
N ALA A 450 7.36 18.74 3.67
CA ALA A 450 7.17 19.91 2.81
C ALA A 450 6.50 21.06 3.58
N LEU A 451 5.48 20.76 4.38
CA LEU A 451 4.78 21.72 5.23
C LEU A 451 5.70 22.32 6.29
N GLU A 452 6.62 21.54 6.87
CA GLU A 452 7.64 22.03 7.80
C GLU A 452 8.51 23.11 7.13
N LYS A 453 9.06 22.83 5.95
CA LYS A 453 9.85 23.80 5.17
C LYS A 453 9.03 25.06 4.86
N MET A 454 7.76 24.89 4.47
CA MET A 454 6.87 26.00 4.11
C MET A 454 6.35 26.81 5.29
N ALA A 455 6.18 26.22 6.47
CA ALA A 455 5.70 26.93 7.65
C ALA A 455 6.86 27.60 8.41
N THR A 456 8.03 26.95 8.53
CA THR A 456 9.14 27.44 9.37
C THR A 456 10.09 28.37 8.62
N ARG A 457 10.57 27.97 7.44
CA ARG A 457 11.50 28.76 6.61
C ARG A 457 10.77 29.59 5.55
N GLY A 458 9.69 29.03 5.00
CA GLY A 458 8.92 29.67 3.93
C GLY A 458 9.70 29.79 2.62
N VAL A 459 9.13 30.56 1.70
CA VAL A 459 9.67 30.83 0.37
C VAL A 459 9.03 32.10 -0.18
N ALA A 460 9.78 32.91 -0.93
CA ALA A 460 9.32 34.21 -1.44
C ALA A 460 8.66 35.05 -0.33
N GLY A 461 9.40 35.37 0.73
CA GLY A 461 8.94 36.17 1.88
C GLY A 461 7.70 35.64 2.63
N ARG A 462 7.23 34.42 2.35
CA ARG A 462 5.91 33.90 2.79
C ARG A 462 6.05 32.56 3.49
N THR A 463 5.33 32.40 4.60
CA THR A 463 5.17 31.14 5.31
C THR A 463 3.72 30.63 5.21
N PHE A 464 3.54 29.33 5.36
CA PHE A 464 2.22 28.73 5.53
C PHE A 464 1.57 29.28 6.80
N PHE A 465 0.33 29.77 6.68
CA PHE A 465 -0.39 30.34 7.81
C PHE A 465 -0.73 29.24 8.82
N ALA A 466 0.12 29.15 9.83
CA ALA A 466 -0.01 28.33 11.02
C ALA A 466 -0.17 29.24 12.25
N SER A 467 -0.58 28.67 13.37
CA SER A 467 -0.77 29.39 14.63
C SER A 467 -0.34 28.49 15.79
N ALA A 468 0.04 29.07 16.94
CA ALA A 468 0.58 28.28 18.06
C ALA A 468 -0.47 27.32 18.64
N ALA A 469 -0.08 26.09 18.98
CA ALA A 469 -0.97 25.16 19.65
C ALA A 469 -1.45 25.73 21.00
N GLY A 470 -2.77 25.72 21.22
CA GLY A 470 -3.40 26.35 22.39
C GLY A 470 -3.67 27.86 22.26
N SER A 471 -3.28 28.52 21.16
CA SER A 471 -3.72 29.87 20.83
C SER A 471 -5.22 29.92 20.47
N SER A 472 -5.77 31.14 20.34
CA SER A 472 -7.09 31.39 19.78
C SER A 472 -7.21 31.00 18.30
N ASP A 473 -6.10 30.92 17.57
CA ASP A 473 -6.11 30.87 16.11
C ASP A 473 -5.61 29.50 15.58
N TYR A 474 -5.26 28.55 16.47
CA TYR A 474 -4.77 27.22 16.09
C TYR A 474 -5.70 26.47 15.11
N ALA A 475 -7.01 26.62 15.28
CA ALA A 475 -8.01 26.05 14.38
C ALA A 475 -7.94 26.62 12.95
N VAL A 476 -7.54 27.88 12.80
CA VAL A 476 -7.40 28.59 11.51
C VAL A 476 -6.24 27.99 10.71
N GLY A 477 -5.15 27.61 11.36
CA GLY A 477 -4.04 26.88 10.72
C GLY A 477 -4.40 25.45 10.29
N LEU A 478 -5.19 24.73 11.10
CA LEU A 478 -5.69 23.40 10.73
C LEU A 478 -6.72 23.47 9.59
N ALA A 479 -7.58 24.49 9.59
CA ALA A 479 -8.58 24.69 8.53
C ALA A 479 -7.93 25.10 7.19
N ASN A 480 -6.84 25.88 7.22
CA ASN A 480 -6.01 26.19 6.05
C ASN A 480 -5.44 24.90 5.42
N LEU A 481 -4.92 23.99 6.26
CA LEU A 481 -4.39 22.70 5.81
C LEU A 481 -5.51 21.76 5.30
N ALA A 482 -6.67 21.74 5.95
CA ALA A 482 -7.83 20.99 5.47
C ALA A 482 -8.31 21.49 4.10
N ALA A 483 -8.37 22.80 3.90
CA ALA A 483 -8.74 23.43 2.63
C ALA A 483 -7.75 23.08 1.52
N PHE A 484 -6.44 23.08 1.81
CA PHE A 484 -5.38 22.67 0.87
C PHE A 484 -5.51 21.19 0.49
N LEU A 485 -5.54 20.29 1.47
CA LEU A 485 -5.58 18.84 1.24
C LEU A 485 -6.85 18.40 0.50
N ALA A 486 -7.97 19.10 0.70
CA ALA A 486 -9.21 18.86 -0.05
C ALA A 486 -9.05 19.06 -1.57
N GLN A 487 -8.20 20.00 -2.00
CA GLN A 487 -7.92 20.23 -3.42
C GLN A 487 -6.95 19.17 -3.96
N THR A 488 -5.88 18.87 -3.21
CA THR A 488 -4.88 17.87 -3.64
C THR A 488 -5.50 16.47 -3.77
N MET A 489 -6.44 16.12 -2.87
CA MET A 489 -7.20 14.88 -2.94
C MET A 489 -7.95 14.75 -4.27
N GLN A 490 -8.55 15.83 -4.77
CA GLN A 490 -9.30 15.82 -6.01
C GLN A 490 -8.42 15.78 -7.27
N GLU A 491 -7.29 16.50 -7.29
CA GLU A 491 -6.59 16.77 -8.55
C GLU A 491 -5.60 15.69 -8.97
N THR A 492 -4.89 15.08 -8.01
CA THR A 492 -3.68 14.30 -8.31
C THR A 492 -3.58 13.03 -7.46
N ILE A 493 -3.95 13.12 -6.17
CA ILE A 493 -3.87 12.00 -5.22
C ILE A 493 -4.83 10.86 -5.60
N GLN A 494 -6.10 11.15 -5.90
CA GLN A 494 -7.08 10.11 -6.23
C GLN A 494 -6.72 9.30 -7.49
N TYR A 495 -5.87 9.84 -8.36
CA TYR A 495 -5.41 9.23 -9.61
C TYR A 495 -3.97 8.69 -9.52
N ASP A 496 -3.30 8.92 -8.40
CA ASP A 496 -1.90 8.56 -8.12
C ASP A 496 -0.91 9.04 -9.19
N ALA A 497 -1.13 10.27 -9.68
CA ALA A 497 -0.37 10.87 -10.76
C ALA A 497 0.16 12.24 -10.33
N CYS A 498 1.48 12.39 -10.35
CA CYS A 498 2.17 13.65 -10.03
C CYS A 498 2.28 14.58 -11.24
N ASP A 499 2.40 14.03 -12.45
CA ASP A 499 2.26 14.75 -13.70
C ASP A 499 0.78 14.94 -14.05
N GLU A 500 0.51 15.91 -14.91
CA GLU A 500 -0.82 16.16 -15.47
C GLU A 500 -1.38 14.93 -16.19
N ASN A 501 -2.53 14.46 -15.70
CA ASN A 501 -3.31 13.44 -16.38
C ASN A 501 -3.88 14.01 -17.69
N ASN A 502 -3.75 13.26 -18.79
CA ASN A 502 -4.30 13.63 -20.09
C ASN A 502 -5.82 13.42 -20.11
N TRP A 503 -6.57 14.42 -19.64
CA TRP A 503 -8.03 14.49 -19.64
C TRP A 503 -8.56 14.84 -21.03
N SER A 504 -8.43 13.90 -21.96
CA SER A 504 -9.42 13.78 -23.03
C SER A 504 -10.70 13.23 -22.39
N GLU A 505 -11.50 14.10 -21.75
CA GLU A 505 -12.70 13.74 -20.98
C GLU A 505 -13.71 12.91 -21.78
N GLN A 506 -14.57 12.17 -21.07
CA GLN A 506 -15.73 11.50 -21.67
C GLN A 506 -16.59 12.45 -22.51
N SER A 507 -16.73 13.72 -22.09
CA SER A 507 -17.41 14.80 -22.83
C SER A 507 -16.79 15.06 -24.23
N ALA A 508 -15.46 15.05 -24.32
CA ALA A 508 -14.71 15.21 -25.58
C ALA A 508 -14.65 13.90 -26.39
N LEU A 509 -14.60 12.76 -25.71
CA LEU A 509 -14.63 11.43 -26.31
C LEU A 509 -15.99 11.14 -26.98
N ASP A 510 -17.10 11.62 -26.41
CA ASP A 510 -18.44 11.51 -26.97
C ASP A 510 -18.62 12.37 -28.24
N MET A 511 -17.86 13.46 -28.41
CA MET A 511 -17.91 14.29 -29.63
C MET A 511 -17.38 13.56 -30.87
N VAL A 512 -16.52 12.55 -30.72
CA VAL A 512 -16.00 11.73 -31.84
C VAL A 512 -17.14 10.96 -32.52
N SER A 513 -18.15 10.55 -31.74
CA SER A 513 -19.40 9.92 -32.23
C SER A 513 -20.11 10.76 -33.30
N ALA A 514 -20.09 12.09 -33.15
CA ALA A 514 -20.73 13.02 -34.09
C ALA A 514 -19.97 13.18 -35.43
N LYS A 515 -18.68 12.81 -35.48
CA LYS A 515 -17.87 12.73 -36.70
C LYS A 515 -17.72 11.29 -37.24
N GLY A 516 -18.23 10.27 -36.53
CA GLY A 516 -18.32 8.88 -37.00
C GLY A 516 -17.22 7.92 -36.52
N GLY A 517 -16.53 8.24 -35.42
CA GLY A 517 -15.70 7.26 -34.68
C GLY A 517 -16.40 6.78 -33.40
N SER A 518 -15.86 5.73 -32.76
CA SER A 518 -16.35 5.23 -31.46
C SER A 518 -16.11 6.24 -30.33
N PRO A 519 -16.99 6.33 -29.31
CA PRO A 519 -16.69 7.06 -28.09
C PRO A 519 -15.68 6.29 -27.21
N GLY A 520 -14.85 7.04 -26.48
CA GLY A 520 -14.02 6.51 -25.40
C GLY A 520 -12.54 6.25 -25.71
N GLU A 521 -12.08 6.49 -26.95
CA GLU A 521 -10.94 5.71 -27.48
C GLU A 521 -9.74 6.48 -28.09
N ILE A 522 -9.63 7.82 -27.97
CA ILE A 522 -8.54 8.60 -28.62
C ILE A 522 -7.99 9.73 -27.72
N TYR A 523 -6.65 9.87 -27.64
CA TYR A 523 -5.94 10.90 -26.87
C TYR A 523 -4.82 11.56 -27.70
N PRO A 524 -4.80 12.89 -27.93
CA PRO A 524 -3.76 13.53 -28.73
C PRO A 524 -2.48 13.79 -27.91
N ALA A 525 -1.30 13.61 -28.50
CA ALA A 525 -0.03 13.97 -27.85
C ALA A 525 0.08 15.48 -27.56
N SER A 526 -0.64 16.31 -28.33
CA SER A 526 -0.71 17.77 -28.14
C SER A 526 -1.35 18.19 -26.81
N ALA A 527 -1.99 17.30 -26.06
CA ALA A 527 -2.49 17.59 -24.71
C ALA A 527 -1.38 18.08 -23.77
N ALA A 528 -0.12 17.68 -24.01
CA ALA A 528 1.05 18.19 -23.30
C ALA A 528 1.17 19.73 -23.40
N CYS A 529 0.75 20.31 -24.53
CA CYS A 529 0.81 21.75 -24.79
C CYS A 529 -0.23 22.55 -23.99
N GLY A 530 -1.27 21.89 -23.49
CA GLY A 530 -2.47 22.51 -22.91
C GLY A 530 -3.70 21.64 -23.10
N GLN A 531 -4.56 21.51 -22.09
CA GLN A 531 -5.84 20.80 -22.20
C GLN A 531 -7.03 21.77 -22.25
N LEU A 532 -8.20 21.33 -22.71
CA LEU A 532 -9.43 22.15 -22.79
C LEU A 532 -9.24 23.49 -23.55
N GLY A 533 -8.38 23.52 -24.57
CA GLY A 533 -8.05 24.73 -25.35
C GLY A 533 -7.03 25.67 -24.69
N GLN A 534 -6.44 25.30 -23.54
CA GLN A 534 -5.36 26.05 -22.90
C GLN A 534 -4.04 25.96 -23.70
N SER A 535 -3.07 26.81 -23.36
CA SER A 535 -1.69 26.76 -23.89
C SER A 535 -0.71 27.11 -22.77
N TYR A 536 -0.07 26.11 -22.19
CA TYR A 536 0.75 26.26 -20.97
C TYR A 536 2.07 27.00 -21.23
N GLN A 537 2.61 26.90 -22.45
CA GLN A 537 3.70 27.74 -22.94
C GLN A 537 3.33 29.24 -23.00
N SER A 538 2.02 29.56 -23.04
CA SER A 538 1.51 30.94 -23.04
C SER A 538 1.20 31.48 -21.64
N TYR A 539 1.44 30.71 -20.56
CA TYR A 539 1.19 31.12 -19.18
C TYR A 539 2.34 32.00 -18.66
N SER A 540 2.51 33.16 -19.30
CA SER A 540 3.46 34.21 -18.92
C SER A 540 3.09 34.87 -17.60
N CYS A 541 4.08 35.38 -16.86
CA CYS A 541 3.81 36.17 -15.67
C CYS A 541 3.15 37.51 -16.02
N PRO A 542 2.43 38.15 -15.08
CA PRO A 542 1.68 39.39 -15.36
C PRO A 542 2.56 40.48 -15.98
N ALA A 543 2.11 41.13 -17.05
CA ALA A 543 2.92 42.10 -17.81
C ALA A 543 3.38 43.34 -17.01
N GLY A 544 2.81 43.58 -15.82
CA GLY A 544 3.28 44.57 -14.86
C GLY A 544 4.48 44.12 -14.00
N GLY A 545 4.96 42.88 -14.20
CA GLY A 545 5.97 42.22 -13.37
C GLY A 545 5.40 41.45 -12.19
N VAL A 546 6.27 40.74 -11.48
CA VAL A 546 5.98 40.02 -10.22
C VAL A 546 6.74 40.70 -9.10
N LEU A 547 6.07 41.03 -8.00
CA LEU A 547 6.72 41.55 -6.80
C LEU A 547 7.61 40.45 -6.18
N ASP A 548 8.91 40.70 -6.02
CA ASP A 548 9.77 39.91 -5.14
C ASP A 548 9.61 40.46 -3.71
N PRO A 549 8.93 39.74 -2.80
CA PRO A 549 8.66 40.23 -1.45
C PRO A 549 9.89 40.22 -0.54
N ASP A 550 10.98 39.54 -0.91
CA ASP A 550 12.25 39.61 -0.17
C ASP A 550 12.98 40.94 -0.40
N THR A 551 12.70 41.63 -1.52
CA THR A 551 13.34 42.91 -1.90
C THR A 551 12.38 44.09 -1.90
N GLY A 552 11.07 43.84 -2.08
CA GLY A 552 10.07 44.87 -2.33
C GLY A 552 10.08 45.42 -3.76
N GLU A 553 10.85 44.83 -4.67
CA GLU A 553 11.01 45.29 -6.05
C GLU A 553 10.12 44.49 -7.01
N THR A 554 9.58 45.16 -8.03
CA THR A 554 8.80 44.51 -9.10
C THR A 554 9.73 43.98 -10.17
N VAL A 555 9.87 42.65 -10.23
CA VAL A 555 10.70 41.90 -11.18
C VAL A 555 9.99 41.82 -12.53
N PRO A 556 10.63 42.16 -13.67
CA PRO A 556 9.99 42.06 -14.98
C PRO A 556 9.74 40.59 -15.37
N PRO A 557 8.71 40.28 -16.18
CA PRO A 557 8.31 38.90 -16.46
C PRO A 557 9.44 38.00 -16.97
N GLU A 558 10.29 38.51 -17.85
CA GLU A 558 11.45 37.82 -18.41
C GLU A 558 12.52 37.42 -17.37
N GLU A 559 12.58 38.09 -16.23
CA GLU A 559 13.50 37.74 -15.13
C GLU A 559 12.92 36.70 -14.18
N VAL A 560 11.61 36.50 -14.14
CA VAL A 560 10.95 35.52 -13.25
C VAL A 560 10.47 34.26 -14.00
N GLN A 561 9.83 34.38 -15.17
CA GLN A 561 9.29 33.23 -15.92
C GLN A 561 10.39 32.40 -16.60
N CYS A 562 10.08 31.15 -16.96
CA CYS A 562 10.94 30.36 -17.84
C CYS A 562 10.85 30.84 -19.30
N ALA A 563 11.95 30.72 -20.04
CA ALA A 563 11.87 30.78 -21.50
C ALA A 563 11.22 29.50 -22.03
N VAL A 564 10.41 29.60 -23.09
CA VAL A 564 9.95 28.42 -23.83
C VAL A 564 11.13 27.88 -24.63
N ASP A 565 11.58 26.68 -24.28
CA ASP A 565 12.62 25.95 -25.00
C ASP A 565 11.95 24.98 -25.99
N PRO A 566 12.09 25.17 -27.32
CA PRO A 566 11.53 24.26 -28.31
C PRO A 566 12.29 22.92 -28.37
N ASP A 567 13.58 22.90 -28.02
CA ASP A 567 14.44 21.72 -28.08
C ASP A 567 14.33 20.83 -26.82
N MET A 568 13.56 21.25 -25.81
CA MET A 568 13.36 20.49 -24.59
C MET A 568 12.60 19.17 -24.87
N VAL A 569 13.16 18.07 -24.37
CA VAL A 569 12.53 16.74 -24.36
C VAL A 569 12.21 16.35 -22.92
N VAL A 570 10.93 16.11 -22.63
CA VAL A 570 10.45 15.60 -21.35
C VAL A 570 9.37 14.57 -21.63
N VAL A 571 9.33 13.51 -20.82
CA VAL A 571 8.21 12.57 -20.75
C VAL A 571 7.66 12.62 -19.33
N ALA A 572 6.34 12.53 -19.18
CA ALA A 572 5.69 12.43 -17.89
C ALA A 572 6.19 11.18 -17.17
N GLN A 573 6.53 11.36 -15.90
CA GLN A 573 7.15 10.36 -15.07
C GLN A 573 6.11 9.46 -14.37
N THR A 574 4.91 10.01 -14.21
CA THR A 574 3.71 9.34 -13.69
C THR A 574 2.57 9.48 -14.70
N SER A 575 1.55 8.63 -14.56
CA SER A 575 0.32 8.66 -15.36
C SER A 575 -0.76 7.93 -14.59
N ALA A 576 -2.02 8.39 -14.68
CA ALA A 576 -3.12 7.72 -13.98
C ALA A 576 -3.23 6.24 -14.33
N GLN A 577 -3.56 5.43 -13.34
CA GLN A 577 -3.64 3.98 -13.43
C GLN A 577 -5.12 3.56 -13.37
N TRP A 578 -5.87 3.71 -14.47
CA TRP A 578 -7.27 3.24 -14.58
C TRP A 578 -7.57 2.63 -15.95
N TYR A 579 -8.70 1.91 -16.06
CA TYR A 579 -9.11 1.17 -17.26
C TYR A 579 -9.29 2.08 -18.49
N GLY A 580 -8.29 2.10 -19.38
CA GLY A 580 -8.27 2.95 -20.57
C GLY A 580 -7.47 4.25 -20.44
N ALA A 581 -6.79 4.46 -19.31
CA ALA A 581 -5.93 5.62 -19.09
C ALA A 581 -4.82 5.71 -20.17
N PRO A 582 -4.51 6.93 -20.67
CA PRO A 582 -3.56 7.15 -21.75
C PRO A 582 -2.10 6.87 -21.37
N PRO A 583 -1.21 6.72 -22.36
CA PRO A 583 0.23 6.66 -22.16
C PRO A 583 0.77 8.01 -21.63
N PRO A 584 1.99 8.03 -21.06
CA PRO A 584 2.60 9.26 -20.55
C PRO A 584 2.65 10.39 -21.58
N LEU A 585 2.28 11.60 -21.15
CA LEU A 585 2.48 12.84 -21.91
C LEU A 585 3.95 13.04 -22.26
N PHE A 586 4.24 13.66 -23.40
CA PHE A 586 5.60 13.98 -23.79
C PHE A 586 5.67 15.28 -24.61
N CYS A 587 6.84 15.91 -24.58
CA CYS A 587 7.23 16.99 -25.49
C CYS A 587 8.57 16.64 -26.15
N ALA A 588 8.79 17.18 -27.34
CA ALA A 588 10.03 17.09 -28.08
C ALA A 588 10.03 18.16 -29.20
N PRO A 589 11.21 18.61 -29.69
CA PRO A 589 11.28 19.46 -30.86
C PRO A 589 10.69 18.78 -32.10
N ARG A 590 10.22 19.59 -33.06
CA ARG A 590 9.65 19.13 -34.32
C ARG A 590 10.65 18.39 -35.22
N THR A 591 11.94 18.50 -34.93
CA THR A 591 12.99 17.70 -35.58
C THR A 591 12.99 16.24 -35.11
N ALA A 592 12.53 15.97 -33.89
CA ALA A 592 12.38 14.63 -33.32
C ALA A 592 10.96 14.08 -33.53
N VAL A 593 9.92 14.91 -33.43
CA VAL A 593 8.51 14.53 -33.66
C VAL A 593 7.87 15.48 -34.70
N PRO A 594 8.01 15.18 -36.01
CA PRO A 594 7.63 16.12 -37.09
C PRO A 594 6.14 16.40 -37.24
N GLU A 595 5.32 15.41 -36.89
CA GLU A 595 3.86 15.48 -36.81
C GLU A 595 3.42 14.90 -35.46
N ALA A 596 2.63 15.66 -34.68
CA ALA A 596 2.06 15.17 -33.43
C ALA A 596 1.12 13.97 -33.71
N PRO A 597 1.31 12.81 -33.05
CA PRO A 597 0.41 11.68 -33.18
C PRO A 597 -0.71 11.70 -32.13
N ARG A 598 -1.70 10.85 -32.33
CA ARG A 598 -2.70 10.50 -31.30
C ARG A 598 -2.54 9.06 -30.88
N TRP A 599 -2.75 8.79 -29.59
CA TRP A 599 -2.96 7.44 -29.07
C TRP A 599 -4.39 7.01 -29.37
N ASP A 600 -4.56 5.77 -29.83
CA ASP A 600 -5.84 5.22 -30.27
C ASP A 600 -6.02 3.82 -29.64
N VAL A 601 -6.94 3.71 -28.68
CA VAL A 601 -7.30 2.46 -27.96
C VAL A 601 -8.54 1.77 -28.55
N SER A 602 -9.06 2.27 -29.69
CA SER A 602 -10.04 1.54 -30.51
C SER A 602 -9.35 0.45 -31.33
N GLY A 603 -8.06 0.66 -31.64
CA GLY A 603 -7.15 -0.30 -32.26
C GLY A 603 -6.76 -1.45 -31.33
N TRP A 604 -7.74 -2.25 -30.89
CA TRP A 604 -7.55 -3.53 -30.20
C TRP A 604 -6.44 -4.34 -30.87
N CYS A 605 -5.43 -4.76 -30.10
CA CYS A 605 -4.41 -5.70 -30.57
C CYS A 605 -5.06 -7.07 -30.85
N PRO A 606 -5.25 -7.49 -32.13
CA PRO A 606 -6.01 -8.68 -32.46
C PRO A 606 -5.03 -9.85 -32.61
N THR A 607 -4.48 -10.29 -31.49
CA THR A 607 -3.71 -11.54 -31.40
C THR A 607 -4.60 -12.71 -31.84
N GLN A 608 -4.16 -13.46 -32.87
CA GLN A 608 -4.92 -14.63 -33.35
C GLN A 608 -4.85 -15.79 -32.35
N GLY A 609 -5.75 -15.77 -31.35
CA GLY A 609 -5.93 -16.88 -30.42
C GLY A 609 -6.50 -16.48 -29.06
N THR A 610 -6.36 -15.22 -28.65
CA THR A 610 -6.77 -14.74 -27.31
C THR A 610 -7.78 -13.60 -27.43
N SER A 611 -9.05 -13.89 -27.14
CA SER A 611 -10.05 -12.87 -26.84
C SER A 611 -9.90 -12.46 -25.37
N TRP A 612 -9.40 -11.24 -25.11
CA TRP A 612 -9.27 -10.69 -23.75
C TRP A 612 -10.62 -10.23 -23.19
N ASN A 613 -11.56 -11.18 -23.02
CA ASN A 613 -12.93 -10.94 -22.56
C ASN A 613 -13.08 -11.05 -21.03
N GLN A 614 -12.33 -10.21 -20.28
CA GLN A 614 -12.59 -9.77 -18.89
C GLN A 614 -13.08 -10.80 -17.83
N ALA A 615 -12.82 -12.10 -17.99
CA ALA A 615 -13.33 -13.14 -17.09
C ALA A 615 -12.42 -14.38 -16.95
N GLU A 616 -11.24 -14.38 -17.57
CA GLU A 616 -10.26 -15.47 -17.50
C GLU A 616 -9.02 -15.01 -16.72
N GLU A 617 -8.38 -15.93 -16.00
CA GLU A 617 -7.45 -15.62 -14.90
C GLU A 617 -6.11 -15.04 -15.39
N TRP A 618 -5.66 -13.96 -14.75
CA TRP A 618 -4.37 -13.32 -15.03
C TRP A 618 -3.21 -14.15 -14.48
N ALA A 619 -2.74 -15.11 -15.27
CA ALA A 619 -1.49 -15.82 -15.00
C ALA A 619 -0.28 -14.88 -15.07
N ALA A 620 0.69 -15.05 -14.16
CA ALA A 620 1.91 -14.24 -14.12
C ALA A 620 2.79 -14.43 -15.38
N PRO A 621 3.65 -13.45 -15.73
CA PRO A 621 5.04 -13.62 -15.27
C PRO A 621 5.86 -12.32 -15.00
N PHE A 622 5.33 -11.27 -14.36
CA PHE A 622 6.10 -10.02 -14.09
C PHE A 622 6.22 -9.56 -12.62
N GLY A 623 5.92 -10.42 -11.64
CA GLY A 623 6.03 -10.11 -10.20
C GLY A 623 7.46 -10.00 -9.62
N SER A 624 8.50 -9.80 -10.43
CA SER A 624 9.91 -10.00 -10.05
C SER A 624 10.78 -8.74 -10.05
N MET A 625 10.21 -7.56 -9.75
CA MET A 625 10.95 -6.29 -9.68
C MET A 625 10.78 -5.60 -8.31
N ALA A 626 11.89 -5.17 -7.72
CA ALA A 626 11.94 -4.57 -6.38
C ALA A 626 11.62 -3.07 -6.41
N ARG A 627 10.87 -2.56 -5.43
CA ARG A 627 10.66 -1.11 -5.27
C ARG A 627 11.80 -0.49 -4.47
N GLY A 628 12.20 0.71 -4.87
CA GLY A 628 13.50 1.31 -4.53
C GLY A 628 14.43 1.33 -5.73
N SER A 629 14.26 0.40 -6.68
CA SER A 629 14.66 0.62 -8.06
C SER A 629 13.74 1.66 -8.70
N ILE A 630 14.30 2.81 -9.07
CA ILE A 630 13.56 3.87 -9.75
C ILE A 630 13.30 3.44 -11.19
N HIS A 631 12.05 3.12 -11.52
CA HIS A 631 11.55 3.26 -12.88
C HIS A 631 10.76 4.56 -13.01
N PHE A 632 11.52 5.60 -13.31
CA PHE A 632 11.14 6.38 -14.46
C PHE A 632 11.51 5.61 -15.71
N GLY A 633 10.67 5.72 -16.74
CA GLY A 633 11.27 5.94 -18.05
C GLY A 633 12.00 7.29 -17.97
N PRO A 634 13.34 7.33 -18.11
CA PRO A 634 14.11 8.57 -17.92
C PRO A 634 13.77 9.60 -19.02
N ALA A 635 14.60 10.62 -19.22
CA ALA A 635 14.49 11.51 -20.40
C ALA A 635 14.60 10.74 -21.75
N ALA A 636 14.87 9.44 -21.72
CA ALA A 636 14.55 8.45 -22.76
C ALA A 636 13.51 7.46 -22.21
N SER A 637 12.22 7.81 -22.17
CA SER A 637 11.19 6.95 -21.55
C SER A 637 10.93 5.69 -22.36
N THR A 638 11.10 4.55 -21.69
CA THR A 638 11.35 3.27 -22.37
C THR A 638 10.88 2.06 -21.55
N ALA A 639 10.39 2.27 -20.33
CA ALA A 639 10.12 1.20 -19.36
C ALA A 639 8.90 0.30 -19.68
N SER A 640 8.02 0.71 -20.60
CA SER A 640 6.92 -0.10 -21.14
C SER A 640 7.15 -0.54 -22.59
N VAL A 641 8.39 -0.43 -23.07
CA VAL A 641 8.83 -0.85 -24.40
C VAL A 641 9.88 -1.96 -24.18
N PRO A 642 9.73 -3.18 -24.75
CA PRO A 642 10.61 -4.31 -24.42
C PRO A 642 12.10 -4.00 -24.64
N ALA A 643 12.98 -4.54 -23.82
CA ALA A 643 14.41 -4.21 -23.83
C ALA A 643 15.09 -4.48 -25.20
N GLU A 644 14.55 -5.42 -25.96
CA GLU A 644 14.90 -5.76 -27.33
C GLU A 644 14.64 -4.60 -28.30
N VAL A 645 13.54 -3.87 -28.11
CA VAL A 645 13.14 -2.68 -28.88
C VAL A 645 14.01 -1.48 -28.49
N LEU A 646 14.41 -1.38 -27.23
CA LEU A 646 15.32 -0.33 -26.76
C LEU A 646 16.74 -0.43 -27.36
N ALA A 647 17.11 -1.63 -27.82
CA ALA A 647 18.32 -1.82 -28.60
C ALA A 647 18.20 -1.29 -30.06
N SER A 648 17.00 -0.90 -30.51
CA SER A 648 16.74 -0.33 -31.85
C SER A 648 16.31 1.15 -31.82
N THR A 649 15.58 1.62 -30.79
CA THR A 649 15.14 3.02 -30.62
C THR A 649 15.74 3.68 -29.36
N PRO A 650 16.41 4.84 -29.44
CA PRO A 650 17.19 5.40 -28.33
C PRO A 650 16.37 6.11 -27.23
N ASP A 651 15.13 6.53 -27.52
CA ASP A 651 14.28 7.32 -26.62
C ASP A 651 12.78 7.20 -26.95
N TYR A 652 11.93 7.69 -26.04
CA TYR A 652 10.47 7.63 -26.19
C TYR A 652 9.96 8.34 -27.46
N PRO A 653 10.39 9.58 -27.79
CA PRO A 653 9.95 10.23 -29.02
C PRO A 653 10.31 9.42 -30.27
N SER A 654 11.50 8.80 -30.30
CA SER A 654 11.92 7.90 -31.39
C SER A 654 11.05 6.64 -31.48
N TYR A 655 10.69 6.02 -30.36
CA TYR A 655 9.74 4.88 -30.34
C TYR A 655 8.34 5.30 -30.81
N VAL A 656 7.83 6.44 -30.32
CA VAL A 656 6.52 6.96 -30.71
C VAL A 656 6.47 7.22 -32.22
N VAL A 657 7.50 7.86 -32.79
CA VAL A 657 7.61 8.08 -34.25
C VAL A 657 7.79 6.76 -35.02
N GLY A 658 8.58 5.82 -34.49
CA GLY A 658 8.79 4.50 -35.09
C GLY A 658 7.53 3.61 -35.10
N SER A 659 6.57 3.87 -34.21
CA SER A 659 5.35 3.07 -34.05
C SER A 659 4.07 3.68 -34.64
N VAL A 660 4.14 4.88 -35.23
CA VAL A 660 2.98 5.51 -35.89
C VAL A 660 2.46 4.64 -37.04
N ASP A 661 1.19 4.26 -36.97
CA ASP A 661 0.42 3.51 -37.97
C ASP A 661 0.89 2.07 -38.31
N GLN A 662 1.93 1.54 -37.66
CA GLN A 662 2.57 0.27 -38.04
C GLN A 662 1.72 -1.00 -37.82
N GLY A 663 0.68 -0.94 -36.98
CA GLY A 663 -0.23 -2.06 -36.76
C GLY A 663 0.01 -2.80 -35.44
N THR A 664 -0.10 -4.13 -35.44
CA THR A 664 -0.28 -4.98 -34.24
C THR A 664 0.22 -6.41 -34.47
N GLY A 665 0.93 -7.01 -33.51
CA GLY A 665 1.21 -8.45 -33.45
C GLY A 665 2.69 -8.82 -33.23
N ASP A 666 2.95 -10.08 -32.88
CA ASP A 666 4.23 -10.62 -32.39
C ASP A 666 5.45 -10.18 -33.23
N ALA A 667 5.31 -10.16 -34.55
CA ALA A 667 6.40 -9.79 -35.45
C ALA A 667 6.85 -8.33 -35.29
N CYS A 668 5.92 -7.40 -35.07
CA CYS A 668 6.24 -5.97 -34.89
C CYS A 668 6.55 -5.60 -33.42
N LEU A 669 6.19 -6.47 -32.47
CA LEU A 669 6.70 -6.40 -31.10
C LEU A 669 8.17 -6.85 -31.03
N LEU A 670 8.55 -7.87 -31.82
CA LEU A 670 9.93 -8.40 -31.89
C LEU A 670 10.91 -7.54 -32.72
N ASP A 671 10.42 -6.70 -33.65
CA ASP A 671 11.25 -5.72 -34.37
C ASP A 671 11.20 -4.29 -33.78
N GLY A 672 10.25 -4.05 -32.85
CA GLY A 672 10.13 -2.80 -32.10
C GLY A 672 9.31 -1.71 -32.74
N THR A 673 8.49 -2.06 -33.75
CA THR A 673 7.71 -1.08 -34.51
C THR A 673 6.24 -0.95 -34.10
N CYS A 674 5.71 -1.67 -33.10
CA CYS A 674 4.29 -1.53 -32.73
C CYS A 674 3.95 -1.63 -31.23
N CYS A 675 2.73 -1.15 -30.94
CA CYS A 675 1.88 -1.27 -29.73
C CYS A 675 2.52 -1.43 -28.33
N LEU A 676 2.06 -0.58 -27.40
CA LEU A 676 2.28 -0.78 -25.97
C LEU A 676 1.16 -1.65 -25.39
N ASP A 677 1.52 -2.85 -24.93
CA ASP A 677 0.82 -3.49 -23.82
C ASP A 677 1.41 -2.95 -22.50
N LYS A 678 0.54 -2.60 -21.55
CA LYS A 678 0.92 -2.23 -20.17
C LYS A 678 -0.11 -2.82 -19.21
N ASP A 679 0.38 -3.39 -18.11
CA ASP A 679 -0.46 -4.02 -17.09
C ASP A 679 -1.65 -3.12 -16.69
N ASN A 680 -2.85 -3.70 -16.75
CA ASN A 680 -4.14 -3.07 -16.45
C ASN A 680 -4.54 -1.83 -17.30
N GLN A 681 -3.85 -1.54 -18.42
CA GLN A 681 -4.32 -0.57 -19.42
C GLN A 681 -4.80 -1.27 -20.71
N ARG A 682 -5.65 -0.60 -21.50
CA ARG A 682 -6.04 -1.10 -22.83
C ARG A 682 -4.85 -0.99 -23.79
N ALA A 683 -4.51 -2.09 -24.45
CA ALA A 683 -3.62 -2.10 -25.59
C ALA A 683 -4.09 -1.09 -26.66
N GLY A 684 -3.16 -0.29 -27.19
CA GLY A 684 -3.46 0.77 -28.14
C GLY A 684 -2.31 1.03 -29.11
N SER A 685 -2.52 1.97 -30.02
CA SER A 685 -1.58 2.28 -31.11
C SER A 685 -1.42 3.78 -31.34
N TRP A 686 -0.21 4.22 -31.67
CA TRP A 686 0.01 5.59 -32.16
C TRP A 686 -0.47 5.69 -33.61
N ARG A 687 -1.25 6.73 -33.90
CA ARG A 687 -1.84 7.02 -35.22
C ARG A 687 -1.46 8.41 -35.69
N SER A 688 -1.23 8.57 -37.00
CA SER A 688 -0.94 9.87 -37.56
C SER A 688 -2.15 10.81 -37.46
N CYS A 689 -1.92 12.05 -37.03
CA CYS A 689 -2.86 13.14 -37.20
C CYS A 689 -2.47 13.91 -38.46
N ALA A 690 -2.77 13.39 -39.64
CA ALA A 690 -2.39 14.03 -40.91
C ALA A 690 -3.01 15.43 -41.03
N GLY A 691 -2.20 16.48 -40.89
CA GLY A 691 -2.63 17.88 -40.79
C GLY A 691 -2.62 18.48 -39.37
N GLY A 692 -2.16 17.74 -38.37
CA GLY A 692 -2.14 18.09 -36.95
C GLY A 692 -3.28 17.45 -36.16
N CYS A 693 -3.06 17.19 -34.87
CA CYS A 693 -4.14 16.73 -34.00
C CYS A 693 -5.01 17.91 -33.59
N GLU A 694 -6.33 17.78 -33.71
CA GLU A 694 -7.26 18.63 -32.95
C GLU A 694 -6.95 18.41 -31.47
N ASN A 695 -6.24 19.35 -30.84
CA ASN A 695 -6.18 19.43 -29.38
C ASN A 695 -7.62 19.64 -28.91
N SER A 696 -8.05 18.99 -27.82
CA SER A 696 -9.47 18.82 -27.45
C SER A 696 -10.13 20.13 -26.96
N ALA A 697 -10.30 21.07 -27.88
CA ALA A 697 -11.03 22.30 -27.69
C ALA A 697 -12.53 22.04 -27.84
N LEU A 698 -13.28 22.27 -26.76
CA LEU A 698 -14.68 22.65 -26.88
C LEU A 698 -14.73 23.87 -27.83
N PRO A 699 -15.42 23.80 -28.99
CA PRO A 699 -15.40 24.89 -29.99
C PRO A 699 -15.92 26.23 -29.46
N GLU A 700 -16.56 26.21 -28.30
CA GLU A 700 -17.26 27.29 -27.61
C GLU A 700 -16.34 28.09 -26.66
N LEU A 701 -15.16 27.56 -26.29
CA LEU A 701 -14.14 28.19 -25.42
C LEU A 701 -12.89 28.65 -26.22
N ASN A 702 -13.12 29.17 -27.41
CA ASN A 702 -12.12 29.22 -28.48
C ASN A 702 -10.98 30.25 -28.26
N VAL A 703 -9.78 29.78 -27.86
CA VAL A 703 -8.52 30.57 -27.85
C VAL A 703 -7.39 29.81 -28.56
N GLY A 704 -7.57 29.55 -29.86
CA GLY A 704 -6.59 28.86 -30.70
C GLY A 704 -7.24 27.74 -31.50
N SER A 705 -7.88 28.10 -32.61
CA SER A 705 -8.69 27.19 -33.45
C SER A 705 -7.89 26.30 -34.41
N GLU A 706 -6.57 26.19 -34.24
CA GLU A 706 -5.69 25.45 -35.14
C GLU A 706 -5.16 24.18 -34.45
N ALA A 707 -5.30 23.04 -35.14
CA ALA A 707 -4.77 21.75 -34.71
C ALA A 707 -3.24 21.82 -34.50
N ARG A 708 -2.73 21.35 -33.35
CA ARG A 708 -1.28 21.33 -33.12
C ARG A 708 -0.65 20.28 -34.03
N THR A 709 0.27 20.73 -34.87
CA THR A 709 1.04 19.84 -35.76
C THR A 709 2.23 19.18 -35.08
N ASP A 710 2.53 19.51 -33.83
CA ASP A 710 3.76 19.15 -33.12
C ASP A 710 3.56 19.32 -31.60
N VAL A 711 4.49 18.74 -30.83
CA VAL A 711 4.61 18.88 -29.36
C VAL A 711 5.79 19.76 -28.96
N GLU A 712 6.22 20.64 -29.87
CA GLU A 712 7.37 21.53 -29.71
C GLU A 712 7.09 22.63 -28.67
N GLY A 713 8.01 22.82 -27.72
CA GLY A 713 7.87 23.79 -26.63
C GLY A 713 6.82 23.42 -25.56
N CYS A 714 6.22 22.23 -25.63
CA CYS A 714 5.03 21.86 -24.85
C CYS A 714 5.31 21.27 -23.45
N CYS A 715 6.51 21.39 -22.89
CA CYS A 715 6.92 20.66 -21.67
C CYS A 715 6.28 21.12 -20.34
N TRP A 716 5.41 22.14 -20.40
CA TRP A 716 4.97 22.96 -19.27
C TRP A 716 3.68 22.49 -18.59
N TRP A 717 3.26 21.24 -18.81
CA TRP A 717 2.11 20.64 -18.13
C TRP A 717 2.30 20.55 -16.60
N GLY A 718 1.16 20.50 -15.90
CA GLY A 718 1.03 20.58 -14.46
C GLY A 718 1.73 19.46 -13.71
N ARG A 719 2.32 19.79 -12.54
CA ARG A 719 3.00 18.83 -11.67
C ARG A 719 2.83 19.10 -10.18
N GLY A 720 2.80 18.04 -9.37
CA GLY A 720 2.78 18.08 -7.91
C GLY A 720 1.44 17.70 -7.28
N ALA A 721 1.16 18.18 -6.06
CA ALA A 721 -0.08 17.88 -5.35
C ALA A 721 -1.26 18.77 -5.80
N ILE A 722 -0.98 20.02 -6.18
CA ILE A 722 -1.84 20.88 -7.01
C ILE A 722 -1.12 21.01 -8.35
N GLN A 723 -1.85 20.94 -9.47
CA GLN A 723 -1.24 20.91 -10.81
C GLN A 723 -0.51 22.24 -11.12
N THR A 724 0.82 22.25 -10.92
CA THR A 724 1.65 23.45 -11.08
C THR A 724 2.05 23.61 -12.55
N THR A 725 1.30 24.41 -13.30
CA THR A 725 1.35 24.45 -14.77
C THR A 725 1.92 25.77 -15.32
N GLY A 726 2.67 25.71 -16.42
CA GLY A 726 3.01 26.87 -17.24
C GLY A 726 4.30 27.63 -16.88
N VAL A 727 4.88 28.33 -17.87
CA VAL A 727 6.21 28.97 -17.78
C VAL A 727 6.37 29.96 -16.62
N CYS A 728 5.31 30.66 -16.21
CA CYS A 728 5.36 31.54 -15.04
C CYS A 728 5.52 30.75 -13.73
N ASN A 729 4.82 29.63 -13.54
CA ASN A 729 4.84 28.90 -12.27
C ASN A 729 6.16 28.13 -12.08
N PHE A 730 6.65 27.43 -13.11
CA PHE A 730 7.99 26.84 -13.09
C PHE A 730 9.09 27.91 -12.94
N GLY A 731 8.88 29.10 -13.52
CA GLY A 731 9.75 30.25 -13.36
C GLY A 731 9.79 30.79 -11.93
N LYS A 732 8.62 31.07 -11.34
CA LYS A 732 8.45 31.44 -9.92
C LYS A 732 9.19 30.43 -9.02
N LEU A 733 8.97 29.12 -9.21
CA LEU A 733 9.68 28.07 -8.47
C LEU A 733 11.20 28.16 -8.61
N ASN A 734 11.73 28.28 -9.83
CA ASN A 734 13.17 28.40 -10.06
C ASN A 734 13.75 29.68 -9.41
N TYR A 735 13.04 30.81 -9.55
CA TYR A 735 13.45 32.15 -9.11
C TYR A 735 13.51 32.32 -7.59
N PHE A 736 12.62 31.63 -6.85
CA PHE A 736 12.47 31.74 -5.40
C PHE A 736 12.97 30.52 -4.61
N ALA A 737 12.89 29.30 -5.16
CA ALA A 737 13.24 28.06 -4.44
C ALA A 737 14.35 27.24 -5.10
N GLY A 738 14.49 27.32 -6.42
CA GLY A 738 15.41 26.51 -7.22
C GLY A 738 16.78 27.14 -7.49
N LYS A 739 17.45 26.61 -8.51
CA LYS A 739 18.79 26.98 -8.95
C LYS A 739 18.93 28.45 -9.36
N LYS A 740 17.89 29.09 -9.92
CA LYS A 740 17.92 30.53 -10.23
C LYS A 740 17.92 31.38 -8.96
N ALA A 741 17.29 30.94 -7.86
CA ALA A 741 17.44 31.56 -6.54
C ALA A 741 18.87 31.43 -6.00
N ALA A 742 19.47 30.23 -6.07
CA ALA A 742 20.86 30.00 -5.66
C ALA A 742 21.86 30.84 -6.47
N GLN A 743 21.67 30.97 -7.79
CA GLN A 743 22.49 31.84 -8.65
C GLN A 743 22.38 33.33 -8.30
N ARG A 744 21.22 33.77 -7.75
CA ARG A 744 21.01 35.12 -7.21
C ARG A 744 21.63 35.32 -5.82
N GLY A 745 22.31 34.31 -5.27
CA GLY A 745 22.91 34.36 -3.92
C GLY A 745 21.90 34.22 -2.78
N LYS A 746 20.68 33.74 -3.06
CA LYS A 746 19.70 33.39 -2.02
C LYS A 746 20.04 32.02 -1.43
N ASP A 747 19.69 31.81 -0.17
CA ASP A 747 19.55 30.47 0.38
C ASP A 747 18.33 29.81 -0.27
N ALA A 748 18.58 28.99 -1.28
CA ALA A 748 17.56 28.25 -2.05
C ALA A 748 17.24 26.92 -1.35
N LEU A 749 15.97 26.49 -1.39
CA LEU A 749 15.55 25.21 -0.82
C LEU A 749 16.01 24.02 -1.67
N PHE A 750 16.10 24.22 -2.99
CA PHE A 750 16.47 23.20 -3.98
C PHE A 750 17.55 23.76 -4.91
N PRO A 751 18.76 24.08 -4.40
CA PRO A 751 19.77 24.88 -5.10
C PRO A 751 20.29 24.27 -6.40
N ASP A 752 20.21 22.95 -6.54
CA ASP A 752 20.65 22.22 -7.73
C ASP A 752 19.52 22.04 -8.77
N VAL A 753 18.25 22.26 -8.38
CA VAL A 753 17.08 21.96 -9.20
C VAL A 753 16.73 23.13 -10.12
N ASP A 754 16.87 22.90 -11.43
CA ASP A 754 16.57 23.87 -12.47
C ASP A 754 15.16 23.66 -13.04
N PHE A 755 14.13 24.16 -12.36
CA PHE A 755 12.72 23.96 -12.77
C PHE A 755 12.38 24.50 -14.17
N CYS A 756 13.25 25.33 -14.79
CA CYS A 756 13.09 25.76 -16.18
C CYS A 756 13.78 24.85 -17.21
N ALA A 757 14.74 24.02 -16.81
CA ALA A 757 15.41 23.06 -17.69
C ALA A 757 14.94 21.61 -17.46
N ASN A 758 14.44 21.31 -16.25
CA ASN A 758 13.79 20.06 -15.90
C ASN A 758 12.54 20.36 -15.04
N PRO A 759 11.40 20.75 -15.65
CA PRO A 759 10.13 20.88 -14.92
C PRO A 759 9.67 19.53 -14.31
N GLY A 760 10.10 18.40 -14.88
CA GLY A 760 9.86 17.06 -14.34
C GLY A 760 10.44 16.82 -12.94
N ALA A 761 11.41 17.61 -12.50
CA ALA A 761 12.04 17.49 -11.18
C ALA A 761 11.06 17.50 -10.00
N ILE A 762 9.86 18.08 -10.17
CA ILE A 762 8.81 18.08 -9.14
C ILE A 762 8.37 16.65 -8.76
N CYS A 763 8.41 15.71 -9.71
CA CYS A 763 7.94 14.34 -9.52
C CYS A 763 9.05 13.32 -9.21
N GLN A 764 10.30 13.78 -9.06
CA GLN A 764 11.50 12.95 -8.87
C GLN A 764 11.64 12.45 -7.41
N PRO A 765 11.73 11.13 -7.12
CA PRO A 765 11.90 10.61 -5.75
C PRO A 765 13.27 10.90 -5.15
N GLU A 766 14.20 11.46 -5.94
CA GLU A 766 15.38 12.17 -5.46
C GLU A 766 15.01 13.37 -4.57
N TYR A 767 13.79 13.91 -4.71
CA TYR A 767 13.23 15.04 -3.97
C TYR A 767 11.75 14.78 -3.62
N PRO A 768 11.42 13.78 -2.78
CA PRO A 768 10.05 13.29 -2.60
C PRO A 768 9.08 14.36 -2.07
N GLU A 769 9.59 15.34 -1.32
CA GLU A 769 8.81 16.47 -0.83
C GLU A 769 8.41 17.48 -1.92
N LEU A 770 9.05 17.48 -3.10
CA LEU A 770 8.80 18.50 -4.12
C LEU A 770 7.37 18.48 -4.65
N ARG A 771 6.74 17.30 -4.70
CA ARG A 771 5.33 17.11 -5.09
C ARG A 771 4.41 17.95 -4.20
N TRP A 772 4.65 17.93 -2.90
CA TRP A 772 3.89 18.72 -1.92
C TRP A 772 4.34 20.17 -1.88
N PHE A 773 5.64 20.42 -1.99
CA PHE A 773 6.21 21.76 -1.98
C PHE A 773 5.69 22.63 -3.14
N SER A 774 5.55 22.10 -4.36
CA SER A 774 5.02 22.88 -5.49
C SER A 774 3.56 23.27 -5.30
N GLY A 775 2.72 22.34 -4.79
CA GLY A 775 1.33 22.62 -4.45
C GLY A 775 1.20 23.65 -3.33
N LEU A 776 1.99 23.51 -2.26
CA LEU A 776 2.07 24.52 -1.20
C LEU A 776 2.62 25.86 -1.73
N PHE A 777 3.55 25.85 -2.70
CA PHE A 777 4.11 27.07 -3.29
C PHE A 777 3.04 27.85 -4.06
N TYR A 778 2.23 27.16 -4.86
CA TYR A 778 1.04 27.77 -5.45
C TYR A 778 0.09 28.31 -4.38
N TRP A 779 -0.19 27.54 -3.32
CA TRP A 779 -1.03 27.98 -2.20
C TRP A 779 -0.53 29.28 -1.55
N LEU A 780 0.78 29.42 -1.30
CA LEU A 780 1.38 30.64 -0.72
C LEU A 780 1.42 31.85 -1.66
N ASN A 781 1.46 31.64 -2.98
CA ASN A 781 1.57 32.71 -3.97
C ASN A 781 0.22 33.18 -4.51
N ASP A 782 -0.76 32.29 -4.59
CA ASP A 782 -1.98 32.50 -5.37
C ASP A 782 -3.29 32.25 -4.57
N VAL A 783 -3.32 31.37 -3.54
CA VAL A 783 -4.53 31.10 -2.70
C VAL A 783 -4.54 31.81 -1.34
N GLN A 784 -3.60 31.48 -0.45
CA GLN A 784 -3.44 32.11 0.87
C GLN A 784 -3.37 33.65 0.82
N PRO A 785 -2.74 34.30 -0.18
CA PRO A 785 -2.67 35.76 -0.29
C PRO A 785 -3.85 36.40 -1.04
N TYR A 786 -4.88 35.63 -1.42
CA TYR A 786 -5.95 36.11 -2.27
C TYR A 786 -6.74 37.26 -1.63
N ASP A 787 -6.71 38.42 -2.27
CA ASP A 787 -7.44 39.66 -1.95
C ASP A 787 -7.90 40.29 -3.27
N VAL A 788 -9.08 39.90 -3.75
CA VAL A 788 -9.59 40.29 -5.08
C VAL A 788 -11.11 40.49 -5.02
N ARG A 789 -11.60 41.57 -5.65
CA ARG A 789 -13.02 42.00 -5.67
C ARG A 789 -13.65 42.27 -4.28
N GLY A 790 -12.81 42.49 -3.27
CA GLY A 790 -13.22 42.85 -1.91
C GLY A 790 -13.33 41.67 -0.94
N GLU A 791 -13.07 40.46 -1.41
CA GLU A 791 -13.07 39.24 -0.61
C GLU A 791 -11.65 38.68 -0.43
N ARG A 792 -11.39 38.15 0.77
CA ARG A 792 -10.06 37.77 1.25
C ARG A 792 -10.05 36.37 1.84
N TYR A 793 -9.15 35.50 1.33
CA TYR A 793 -9.09 34.10 1.75
C TYR A 793 -8.89 33.95 3.28
N LEU A 794 -7.93 34.67 3.87
CA LEU A 794 -7.66 34.62 5.31
C LEU A 794 -8.78 35.19 6.19
N ASP A 795 -9.75 35.90 5.62
CA ASP A 795 -10.88 36.45 6.38
C ASP A 795 -12.07 35.49 6.31
N VAL A 796 -12.33 34.85 5.16
CA VAL A 796 -13.27 33.72 5.03
C VAL A 796 -12.82 32.53 5.89
N LEU A 797 -11.52 32.19 5.86
CA LEU A 797 -10.91 31.15 6.69
C LEU A 797 -11.06 31.42 8.20
N ARG A 798 -10.99 32.69 8.65
CA ARG A 798 -11.29 33.05 10.04
C ARG A 798 -12.78 32.99 10.34
N ALA A 799 -13.62 33.54 9.46
CA ALA A 799 -15.07 33.54 9.63
C ALA A 799 -15.63 32.12 9.77
N TRP A 800 -15.16 31.16 8.96
CA TRP A 800 -15.53 29.75 9.06
C TRP A 800 -15.18 29.14 10.43
N VAL A 801 -14.01 29.49 10.99
CA VAL A 801 -13.60 29.04 12.33
C VAL A 801 -14.42 29.70 13.44
N ASP A 802 -14.65 31.01 13.35
CA ASP A 802 -15.44 31.78 14.33
C ASP A 802 -16.94 31.40 14.30
N ASN A 803 -17.45 30.97 13.14
CA ASN A 803 -18.80 30.42 12.96
C ASN A 803 -18.96 28.99 13.51
N GLY A 804 -17.89 28.36 14.03
CA GLY A 804 -17.95 27.09 14.75
C GLY A 804 -17.27 25.90 14.07
N MET A 805 -16.63 26.09 12.91
CA MET A 805 -15.92 25.03 12.16
C MET A 805 -16.84 23.89 11.69
N ASP A 806 -18.06 24.23 11.25
CA ASP A 806 -19.04 23.28 10.72
C ASP A 806 -18.64 22.83 9.30
N PRO A 807 -18.38 21.53 9.05
CA PRO A 807 -18.03 21.03 7.73
C PRO A 807 -19.21 20.99 6.73
N SER A 808 -20.39 21.46 7.12
CA SER A 808 -21.51 21.78 6.21
C SER A 808 -21.59 23.27 5.84
N ASP A 809 -20.83 24.15 6.51
CA ASP A 809 -20.48 25.45 5.94
C ASP A 809 -19.37 25.23 4.91
N HIS A 810 -19.73 25.38 3.64
CA HIS A 810 -18.83 25.14 2.51
C HIS A 810 -18.04 26.38 2.08
N SER A 811 -18.29 27.55 2.68
CA SER A 811 -17.69 28.83 2.25
C SER A 811 -16.17 28.80 2.08
N LEU A 812 -15.46 28.17 3.02
CA LEU A 812 -14.00 28.03 2.98
C LEU A 812 -13.51 27.10 1.86
N VAL A 813 -14.11 25.92 1.72
CA VAL A 813 -13.68 24.94 0.71
C VAL A 813 -14.05 25.41 -0.70
N ASP A 814 -15.23 26.01 -0.88
CA ASP A 814 -15.68 26.56 -2.16
C ASP A 814 -14.77 27.69 -2.65
N PHE A 815 -14.43 28.63 -1.76
CA PHE A 815 -13.49 29.72 -2.05
C PHE A 815 -12.15 29.16 -2.52
N ALA A 816 -11.59 28.18 -1.80
CA ALA A 816 -10.34 27.53 -2.16
C ALA A 816 -10.44 26.80 -3.51
N SER A 817 -11.53 26.06 -3.74
CA SER A 817 -11.77 25.32 -4.99
C SER A 817 -11.90 26.25 -6.19
N GLY A 818 -12.57 27.39 -6.05
CA GLY A 818 -12.62 28.43 -7.08
C GLY A 818 -11.24 29.02 -7.38
N VAL A 819 -10.47 29.41 -6.35
CA VAL A 819 -9.15 30.01 -6.58
C VAL A 819 -8.19 29.01 -7.23
N VAL A 820 -8.15 27.75 -6.79
CA VAL A 820 -7.30 26.73 -7.40
C VAL A 820 -7.77 26.37 -8.82
N ASN A 821 -9.06 26.10 -9.03
CA ASN A 821 -9.55 25.56 -10.31
C ASN A 821 -9.82 26.63 -11.38
N ARG A 822 -10.04 27.90 -10.99
CA ARG A 822 -10.45 29.01 -11.90
C ARG A 822 -9.70 30.32 -11.67
N GLY A 823 -8.78 30.39 -10.70
CA GLY A 823 -8.12 31.64 -10.31
C GLY A 823 -9.04 32.64 -9.58
N CYS A 824 -10.24 32.23 -9.16
CA CYS A 824 -11.23 33.14 -8.58
C CYS A 824 -12.22 32.46 -7.60
N HIS A 825 -12.57 33.13 -6.51
CA HIS A 825 -13.33 32.52 -5.40
C HIS A 825 -14.85 32.36 -5.62
N ASP A 826 -15.43 33.10 -6.55
CA ASP A 826 -16.88 33.25 -6.81
C ASP A 826 -17.28 32.68 -8.18
N ALA A 827 -16.46 31.79 -8.75
CA ALA A 827 -16.84 31.03 -9.93
C ALA A 827 -18.10 30.17 -9.64
N PRO A 828 -19.02 30.02 -10.62
CA PRO A 828 -20.18 29.17 -10.48
C PRO A 828 -19.78 27.69 -10.32
N PHE A 829 -20.65 26.86 -9.76
CA PHE A 829 -20.38 25.43 -9.56
C PHE A 829 -20.88 24.58 -10.72
N GLU A 830 -20.17 23.50 -11.02
CA GLU A 830 -20.50 22.57 -12.11
C GLU A 830 -21.96 22.10 -12.05
N GLY A 831 -22.68 22.28 -13.17
CA GLY A 831 -24.06 21.87 -13.34
C GLY A 831 -25.10 22.78 -12.67
N ILE A 832 -24.69 23.82 -11.95
CA ILE A 832 -25.61 24.75 -11.28
C ILE A 832 -26.07 25.88 -12.23
N GLY A 833 -25.30 26.24 -13.26
CA GLY A 833 -25.73 27.17 -14.30
C GLY A 833 -25.79 28.62 -13.82
N GLY A 834 -24.66 29.13 -13.31
CA GLY A 834 -24.55 30.49 -12.80
C GLY A 834 -24.14 31.54 -13.84
N ALA A 835 -24.27 32.82 -13.48
CA ALA A 835 -23.50 33.87 -14.15
C ALA A 835 -22.05 33.79 -13.67
N ASP A 836 -21.08 33.64 -14.57
CA ASP A 836 -19.66 33.58 -14.25
C ASP A 836 -19.06 35.01 -14.12
N PRO A 837 -18.68 35.47 -12.92
CA PRO A 837 -18.06 36.77 -12.72
C PRO A 837 -16.56 36.81 -13.07
N CYS A 838 -15.98 35.68 -13.48
CA CYS A 838 -14.54 35.49 -13.72
C CYS A 838 -14.19 35.18 -15.19
N GLY A 839 -15.15 34.69 -15.97
CA GLY A 839 -14.98 34.37 -17.40
C GLY A 839 -14.11 33.14 -17.68
N ASN A 840 -14.02 32.23 -16.71
CA ASN A 840 -13.15 31.04 -16.69
C ASN A 840 -13.93 29.71 -16.54
N GLY A 841 -15.26 29.74 -16.39
CA GLY A 841 -16.14 28.56 -16.31
C GLY A 841 -16.41 28.06 -14.89
N GLU A 842 -17.19 26.98 -14.80
CA GLU A 842 -17.67 26.40 -13.54
C GLU A 842 -16.59 25.59 -12.78
N ILE A 843 -16.62 25.63 -11.44
CA ILE A 843 -15.73 24.86 -10.55
C ILE A 843 -16.05 23.38 -10.70
N HIS A 844 -15.10 22.62 -11.27
CA HIS A 844 -15.23 21.19 -11.52
C HIS A 844 -15.05 20.36 -10.23
N ALA A 845 -15.88 19.33 -10.07
CA ALA A 845 -15.85 18.37 -8.98
C ALA A 845 -15.92 19.02 -7.57
N TRP A 846 -16.90 19.91 -7.40
CA TRP A 846 -17.07 20.70 -6.17
C TRP A 846 -17.72 19.90 -5.03
N GLU A 847 -18.59 18.92 -5.32
CA GLU A 847 -19.17 18.05 -4.29
C GLU A 847 -18.09 17.19 -3.63
N GLU A 848 -17.17 16.66 -4.42
CA GLU A 848 -16.09 15.81 -3.93
C GLU A 848 -15.02 16.62 -3.20
N ARG A 849 -14.69 17.84 -3.66
CA ARG A 849 -13.85 18.77 -2.89
C ARG A 849 -14.47 19.09 -1.51
N ARG A 850 -15.79 19.29 -1.43
CA ARG A 850 -16.53 19.44 -0.14
C ARG A 850 -16.47 18.15 0.70
N MET A 851 -16.63 16.97 0.10
CA MET A 851 -16.52 15.69 0.82
C MET A 851 -15.10 15.44 1.35
N ASN A 852 -14.07 15.72 0.54
CA ASN A 852 -12.65 15.63 0.92
C ASN A 852 -12.33 16.59 2.07
N PHE A 853 -12.81 17.84 2.02
CA PHE A 853 -12.66 18.80 3.12
C PHE A 853 -13.31 18.30 4.41
N LYS A 854 -14.56 17.82 4.35
CA LYS A 854 -15.27 17.24 5.50
C LYS A 854 -14.55 16.02 6.07
N HIS A 855 -13.97 15.17 5.22
CA HIS A 855 -13.19 14.01 5.62
C HIS A 855 -11.89 14.41 6.33
N ILE A 856 -11.08 15.27 5.71
CA ILE A 856 -9.81 15.77 6.29
C ILE A 856 -10.07 16.60 7.57
N TRP A 857 -11.15 17.37 7.64
CA TRP A 857 -11.52 18.06 8.90
C TRP A 857 -11.88 17.07 10.01
N GLY A 858 -12.51 15.93 9.69
CA GLY A 858 -12.68 14.82 10.63
C GLY A 858 -11.35 14.20 11.13
N VAL A 859 -10.32 14.22 10.29
CA VAL A 859 -8.96 13.73 10.61
C VAL A 859 -8.14 14.76 11.42
N LEU A 860 -8.28 16.05 11.14
CA LEU A 860 -7.49 17.14 11.75
C LEU A 860 -8.11 17.77 13.00
N SER A 861 -9.44 17.87 13.09
CA SER A 861 -10.13 18.43 14.27
C SER A 861 -9.86 17.71 15.61
N PRO A 862 -9.48 16.41 15.67
CA PRO A 862 -8.96 15.78 16.89
C PRO A 862 -7.75 16.48 17.55
N LEU A 863 -6.98 17.26 16.79
CA LEU A 863 -5.83 18.03 17.30
C LEU A 863 -6.24 19.28 18.10
N LEU A 864 -7.52 19.68 18.07
CA LEU A 864 -8.01 20.87 18.76
C LEU A 864 -7.96 20.72 20.30
N PRO A 865 -7.48 21.76 21.03
CA PRO A 865 -7.42 21.74 22.50
C PRO A 865 -8.77 21.43 23.16
N THR A 866 -8.74 20.64 24.24
CA THR A 866 -9.92 20.00 24.85
C THR A 866 -11.08 20.94 25.17
N ARG A 867 -10.79 22.20 25.55
CA ARG A 867 -11.84 23.22 25.83
C ARG A 867 -12.64 23.65 24.60
N ARG A 868 -12.06 23.58 23.39
CA ARG A 868 -12.78 23.81 22.12
C ARG A 868 -13.47 22.55 21.64
N ARG A 869 -12.89 21.38 21.90
CA ARG A 869 -13.49 20.07 21.59
C ARG A 869 -14.85 19.85 22.27
N SER A 870 -15.09 20.48 23.43
CA SER A 870 -16.41 20.50 24.11
C SER A 870 -17.49 21.37 23.45
N LEU A 871 -17.13 22.26 22.51
CA LEU A 871 -18.08 23.05 21.69
C LEU A 871 -18.44 22.35 20.37
N LEU A 872 -17.71 21.29 20.00
CA LEU A 872 -17.94 20.45 18.82
C LEU A 872 -18.75 19.17 19.14
N LEU A 873 -19.22 19.04 20.39
CA LEU A 873 -19.97 17.90 20.92
C LEU A 873 -21.29 18.34 21.58
N GLN A 874 -21.80 19.52 21.20
CA GLN A 874 -23.07 20.12 21.62
C GLN A 874 -23.84 20.61 20.39
#